data_AF-A0A812XRR1-F1
#
_entry.id   AF-A0A812XRR1-F1
#
_cell.length_a   1.000
_cell.length_b   1.000
_cell.length_c   1.000
_cell.angle_alpha   90.00
_cell.angle_beta   90.00
_cell.angle_gamma   90.00
#
_symmetry.space_group_name_H-M   'P 1'
#
loop_
_entity.id
_entity.type
_entity.pdbx_description
1 polymer ?
#
loop_
_entity_poly.entity_id
_entity_poly.type
_entity_poly.pdbx_seq_one_letter_code
_entity_poly.pdbx_strand_id
1 'polypeptide(L)'
;MESPERPILQSLLSLEVELQQVFERLASQVHDLQKDVQVASLREPSHELSDWNVPTERFPIASSLETCISSCDSICERSDSEKPVGGIAGEPARRQASVLHQEVALDQPQLRLSPLLMELSMKSNGALNHIDRQKMKESVEVAQSKSRPISRPAAKMLEDVQHCRTCRVFSPESRTRVLWDLSGAILILIDVFVSPVSIAWELEVTPNSRDVSLALFAWASLIFWSLDIVMNFNTAFYSKGLLRVRRREIARNYASTWLLFDVGVVSLDFFGFASESQSNVSSFRTARILRVLRALRVIRIVKASRLNVLAENMVIAIGRQWLIMAFGILRMLIEISMVVHALACVWFGVGEALSSDSQVTSWTVRNDVHEQPALVQYIHAMQWIIQPPSPAPLDPASGLERFMLLVNTVVTVLVIGTALSLLTGTMQEIRSINEEMNRKRRELRIYLHAQSAPTQLVMRVMSFADYKLARYSSVSYDPWLFSPKLQAELSVWQNRHLLEQHPVFELTSTVFPKVFAEICRVIQKNLYHEAEAVFSSGSLAECLYITNDGSFAVVGHSGDLHYFENEVRHFAEVALYADTVMHDCTLRATSFAEVFTLSTNQLVSVLMNAPICASMFIDYAKDYMSQYSLSMTQPDRDVVSAEKDCAVLAAEANPIYLEMQLHTHKLLKNLDLVRVIDSAQPEARRSPADFVDYVLGHEPIESLLSNLYRSYIESDPSHGLHILFEESHGHRGGQQRVESSCVSLAALVRGDLEAYAHPQRDDCRITSDQWQQLQSILNWTSVDQDKLQAVFFLLVAHAIGKYRAVSRQLGPECQKPEAALLHILDFFPNVVPTAACLSARAQFLLRDVLELATLFNFAQMLQAENVPGNVLQLQKHLASRDHPQDLLQVYMLYVLGFISGLAGGVGSRFMNRNNARGTLLGLSTLQHILDQDAKMVYWSYVHERCQLLGLEARQPEDLALGRLVCLCRVQSEADYSHILHAWHQLSHEERWMLTKHFVSNGITTNAIVFEFLPLCLEQAKGNPFVTVRTLLEVLVELIQVVQVALRKSRCRGHRTVHVELSDLAAFILMVQNTYIFQTCLSRSKLRFRDPDFILELTQENWGRVGEPQSDVTAIANSVRELLQLQKVSSETAGQSWTSQN
;
A
#
# COMPACT_ATOMS: atom_id res chain seq x y z
N MET A 1 -57.73 8.87 -77.59
CA MET A 1 -57.59 8.03 -76.38
C MET A 1 -56.22 8.33 -75.82
N GLU A 2 -56.19 9.12 -74.74
CA GLU A 2 -54.99 9.68 -74.12
C GLU A 2 -54.29 8.62 -73.24
N SER A 3 -52.96 8.57 -73.33
CA SER A 3 -52.07 7.62 -72.66
C SER A 3 -51.92 7.90 -71.15
N PRO A 4 -51.81 6.86 -70.29
CA PRO A 4 -51.81 6.97 -68.84
C PRO A 4 -50.44 7.28 -68.20
N GLU A 5 -49.45 7.77 -68.96
CA GLU A 5 -48.07 7.96 -68.46
C GLU A 5 -47.78 9.34 -67.85
N ARG A 6 -48.67 10.32 -68.02
CA ARG A 6 -48.46 11.68 -67.48
C ARG A 6 -48.55 11.85 -65.95
N PRO A 7 -49.41 11.14 -65.18
CA PRO A 7 -49.55 11.41 -63.75
C PRO A 7 -48.38 10.88 -62.89
N ILE A 8 -47.70 9.82 -63.33
CA ILE A 8 -46.58 9.23 -62.57
C ILE A 8 -45.31 10.07 -62.73
N LEU A 9 -45.09 10.63 -63.93
CA LEU A 9 -43.96 11.54 -64.15
C LEU A 9 -44.14 12.84 -63.36
N GLN A 10 -45.38 13.34 -63.25
CA GLN A 10 -45.69 14.48 -62.39
C GLN A 10 -45.53 14.19 -60.90
N SER A 11 -45.87 12.98 -60.42
CA SER A 11 -45.67 12.61 -59.02
C SER A 11 -44.20 12.39 -58.66
N LEU A 12 -43.39 11.89 -59.60
CA LEU A 12 -41.95 11.74 -59.40
C LEU A 12 -41.24 13.10 -59.39
N LEU A 13 -41.63 14.01 -60.30
CA LEU A 13 -41.12 15.39 -60.31
C LEU A 13 -41.55 16.16 -59.04
N SER A 14 -42.76 15.93 -58.52
CA SER A 14 -43.16 16.56 -57.24
C SER A 14 -42.39 16.00 -56.05
N LEU A 15 -42.10 14.69 -56.04
CA LEU A 15 -41.33 14.05 -54.98
C LEU A 15 -39.86 14.49 -55.00
N GLU A 16 -39.29 14.67 -56.19
CA GLU A 16 -37.93 15.18 -56.37
C GLU A 16 -37.83 16.62 -55.87
N VAL A 17 -38.81 17.48 -56.18
CA VAL A 17 -38.89 18.86 -55.66
C VAL A 17 -39.08 18.89 -54.13
N GLU A 18 -39.91 18.02 -53.55
CA GLU A 18 -40.06 17.92 -52.10
C GLU A 18 -38.77 17.44 -51.41
N LEU A 19 -38.09 16.44 -51.97
CA LEU A 19 -36.79 15.98 -51.49
C LEU A 19 -35.74 17.09 -51.56
N GLN A 20 -35.70 17.84 -52.67
CA GLN A 20 -34.78 18.96 -52.82
C GLN A 20 -35.04 20.07 -51.80
N GLN A 21 -36.32 20.40 -51.53
CA GLN A 21 -36.68 21.37 -50.49
C GLN A 21 -36.33 20.88 -49.08
N VAL A 22 -36.48 19.57 -48.80
CA VAL A 22 -36.07 18.98 -47.52
C VAL A 22 -34.55 19.00 -47.38
N PHE A 23 -33.80 18.68 -48.43
CA PHE A 23 -32.34 18.77 -48.43
C PHE A 23 -31.85 20.21 -48.32
N GLU A 24 -32.51 21.20 -48.93
CA GLU A 24 -32.19 22.62 -48.75
C GLU A 24 -32.48 23.11 -47.32
N ARG A 25 -33.59 22.66 -46.69
CA ARG A 25 -33.86 22.95 -45.27
C ARG A 25 -32.87 22.30 -44.32
N LEU A 26 -32.45 21.06 -44.62
CA LEU A 26 -31.38 20.39 -43.86
C LEU A 26 -30.04 21.08 -44.07
N ALA A 27 -29.73 21.51 -45.30
CA ALA A 27 -28.52 22.27 -45.60
C ALA A 27 -28.53 23.64 -44.92
N SER A 28 -29.68 24.32 -44.85
CA SER A 28 -29.81 25.60 -44.12
C SER A 28 -29.69 25.41 -42.61
N GLN A 29 -30.30 24.36 -42.04
CA GLN A 29 -30.15 24.03 -40.61
C GLN A 29 -28.72 23.62 -40.26
N VAL A 30 -28.02 22.91 -41.15
CA VAL A 30 -26.60 22.58 -41.00
C VAL A 30 -25.72 23.82 -41.17
N HIS A 31 -26.09 24.76 -42.04
CA HIS A 31 -25.39 26.03 -42.22
C HIS A 31 -25.58 26.98 -41.03
N ASP A 32 -26.77 26.99 -40.41
CA ASP A 32 -27.05 27.73 -39.18
C ASP A 32 -26.32 27.09 -37.97
N LEU A 33 -26.28 25.76 -37.87
CA LEU A 33 -25.44 25.04 -36.90
C LEU A 33 -23.93 25.29 -37.12
N GLN A 34 -23.49 25.41 -38.38
CA GLN A 34 -22.10 25.78 -38.70
C GLN A 34 -21.79 27.23 -38.35
N LYS A 35 -22.75 28.16 -38.44
CA LYS A 35 -22.61 29.54 -37.94
C LYS A 35 -22.53 29.58 -36.42
N ASP A 36 -23.34 28.80 -35.72
CA ASP A 36 -23.29 28.72 -34.25
C ASP A 36 -21.96 28.10 -33.76
N VAL A 37 -21.37 27.17 -34.52
CA VAL A 37 -20.02 26.61 -34.25
C VAL A 37 -18.89 27.56 -34.70
N GLN A 38 -19.11 28.43 -35.69
CA GLN A 38 -18.14 29.45 -36.11
C GLN A 38 -18.10 30.69 -35.21
N VAL A 39 -19.16 31.01 -34.46
CA VAL A 39 -19.11 32.04 -33.41
C VAL A 39 -18.32 31.57 -32.18
N ALA A 40 -18.22 30.26 -31.96
CA ALA A 40 -17.47 29.68 -30.85
C ALA A 40 -15.96 29.42 -31.14
N SER A 41 -15.50 29.53 -32.40
CA SER A 41 -14.14 29.13 -32.81
C SER A 41 -13.22 30.25 -33.33
N LEU A 42 -13.61 31.53 -33.22
CA LEU A 42 -12.71 32.66 -33.51
C LEU A 42 -12.18 33.31 -32.23
N ARG A 43 -11.08 32.76 -31.71
CA ARG A 43 -9.95 33.49 -31.11
C ARG A 43 -8.70 32.59 -31.03
N GLU A 44 -8.11 32.32 -32.19
CA GLU A 44 -6.66 32.17 -32.34
C GLU A 44 -6.10 33.56 -32.73
N PRO A 45 -4.84 33.94 -32.37
CA PRO A 45 -3.65 33.50 -33.14
C PRO A 45 -2.38 33.32 -32.24
N SER A 46 -1.26 32.72 -32.66
CA SER A 46 -0.59 32.72 -33.97
C SER A 46 0.53 31.67 -34.03
N HIS A 47 0.67 31.04 -35.21
CA HIS A 47 1.88 30.74 -36.01
C HIS A 47 3.21 30.44 -35.27
N GLU A 48 3.95 29.36 -35.56
CA GLU A 48 4.40 28.91 -36.88
C GLU A 48 4.62 27.38 -36.96
N LEU A 49 4.28 26.82 -38.12
CA LEU A 49 4.73 25.51 -38.60
C LEU A 49 6.15 25.60 -39.14
N SER A 50 7.03 24.67 -38.76
CA SER A 50 7.80 23.77 -39.64
C SER A 50 9.04 23.24 -38.92
N ASP A 51 9.04 21.96 -38.55
CA ASP A 51 9.93 20.98 -39.17
C ASP A 51 9.80 19.61 -38.54
N TRP A 52 9.77 18.62 -39.43
CA TRP A 52 9.76 17.20 -39.12
C TRP A 52 11.13 16.77 -38.59
N ASN A 53 11.15 16.03 -37.48
CA ASN A 53 11.91 14.78 -37.37
C ASN A 53 11.53 14.01 -36.10
N VAL A 54 11.04 12.79 -36.29
CA VAL A 54 11.03 11.77 -35.25
C VAL A 54 12.46 11.26 -35.08
N PRO A 55 12.98 11.18 -33.85
CA PRO A 55 13.46 9.88 -33.43
C PRO A 55 12.94 9.50 -32.04
N THR A 56 12.51 8.24 -31.97
CA THR A 56 12.48 7.39 -30.78
C THR A 56 13.59 7.72 -29.77
N GLU A 57 13.23 8.09 -28.54
CA GLU A 57 14.04 7.75 -27.37
C GLU A 57 13.24 7.80 -26.06
N ARG A 58 13.76 7.04 -25.10
CA ARG A 58 13.16 6.61 -23.83
C ARG A 58 12.83 7.82 -22.93
N PHE A 59 11.65 7.84 -22.31
CA PHE A 59 11.32 8.80 -21.26
C PHE A 59 12.19 8.57 -20.01
N PRO A 60 12.99 9.55 -19.56
CA PRO A 60 13.62 9.53 -18.26
C PRO A 60 12.64 10.07 -17.20
N ILE A 61 12.72 9.45 -16.02
CA ILE A 61 12.16 9.94 -14.77
C ILE A 61 13.10 11.05 -14.27
N ALA A 62 12.67 12.32 -14.25
CA ALA A 62 13.17 13.35 -13.33
C ALA A 62 12.44 14.71 -13.47
N SER A 63 12.28 15.36 -12.32
CA SER A 63 12.23 16.81 -12.07
C SER A 63 11.09 17.66 -12.67
N SER A 64 10.03 17.86 -11.88
CA SER A 64 9.20 19.08 -11.94
C SER A 64 8.64 19.40 -10.55
N LEU A 65 9.51 19.87 -9.66
CA LEU A 65 9.15 20.49 -8.37
C LEU A 65 10.10 21.67 -8.03
N GLU A 66 10.73 22.26 -9.06
CA GLU A 66 11.64 23.43 -8.93
C GLU A 66 11.19 24.65 -9.74
N THR A 67 9.98 24.65 -10.33
CA THR A 67 9.51 25.75 -11.21
C THR A 67 8.24 26.46 -10.75
N CYS A 68 7.90 26.40 -9.45
CA CYS A 68 6.86 27.26 -8.85
C CYS A 68 7.41 28.31 -7.85
N ILE A 69 8.70 28.66 -7.94
CA ILE A 69 9.33 29.64 -7.01
C ILE A 69 9.74 30.98 -7.69
N SER A 70 9.52 31.19 -8.99
CA SER A 70 10.11 32.38 -9.67
C SER A 70 9.15 33.27 -10.47
N SER A 71 7.95 33.58 -9.98
CA SER A 71 7.18 34.70 -10.57
C SER A 71 6.12 35.29 -9.64
N CYS A 72 6.56 35.93 -8.55
CA CYS A 72 5.77 36.97 -7.86
C CYS A 72 6.73 38.00 -7.24
N ASP A 73 7.61 38.58 -8.06
CA ASP A 73 8.31 39.82 -7.74
C ASP A 73 7.80 40.93 -8.67
N SER A 74 6.85 41.73 -8.19
CA SER A 74 6.87 43.20 -8.32
C SER A 74 5.51 43.82 -7.98
N ILE A 75 5.58 44.91 -7.23
CA ILE A 75 4.54 45.90 -6.90
C ILE A 75 3.69 45.59 -5.65
N CYS A 76 4.26 45.89 -4.47
CA CYS A 76 3.79 47.01 -3.63
C CYS A 76 4.77 47.26 -2.47
N GLU A 77 5.40 48.43 -2.48
CA GLU A 77 6.24 48.97 -1.39
C GLU A 77 5.38 49.50 -0.22
N ARG A 78 6.00 49.50 0.98
CA ARG A 78 5.58 50.00 2.32
C ARG A 78 4.67 49.04 3.10
N SER A 79 4.95 48.67 4.34
CA SER A 79 5.78 49.29 5.40
C SER A 79 6.28 48.24 6.39
N ASP A 80 7.47 48.50 6.96
CA ASP A 80 8.09 47.73 8.03
C ASP A 80 7.18 47.54 9.25
N SER A 81 6.85 46.28 9.58
CA SER A 81 6.82 45.69 10.93
C SER A 81 5.94 44.43 10.95
N GLU A 82 6.52 43.23 11.03
CA GLU A 82 6.05 42.11 11.87
C GLU A 82 6.91 40.84 11.68
N LYS A 83 7.11 40.12 12.80
CA LYS A 83 8.06 39.01 13.02
C LYS A 83 7.57 37.70 12.39
N PRO A 84 8.45 36.75 12.03
CA PRO A 84 8.02 35.40 11.67
C PRO A 84 7.67 34.60 12.95
N VAL A 85 6.41 34.21 13.08
CA VAL A 85 5.93 33.29 14.14
C VAL A 85 6.20 31.85 13.69
N GLY A 86 6.91 31.11 14.54
CA GLY A 86 7.50 29.80 14.24
C GLY A 86 6.51 28.62 14.31
N GLY A 87 6.72 27.65 13.41
CA GLY A 87 6.10 26.33 13.44
C GLY A 87 6.93 25.35 14.28
N ILE A 88 6.29 24.67 15.23
CA ILE A 88 6.94 23.77 16.19
C ILE A 88 6.38 22.35 15.99
N ALA A 89 7.26 21.36 16.03
CA ALA A 89 7.00 19.96 15.71
C ALA A 89 6.16 19.23 16.78
N GLY A 90 5.02 18.68 16.34
CA GLY A 90 4.45 17.36 16.65
C GLY A 90 4.04 16.94 18.07
N GLU A 91 4.93 17.02 19.05
CA GLU A 91 4.67 16.47 20.41
C GLU A 91 5.19 17.40 21.52
N PRO A 92 6.41 17.97 21.40
CA PRO A 92 6.80 19.19 22.10
C PRO A 92 5.81 20.34 21.91
N ALA A 93 5.35 20.52 20.67
CA ALA A 93 4.40 21.56 20.28
C ALA A 93 3.03 21.39 20.93
N ARG A 94 2.58 20.15 21.14
CA ARG A 94 1.28 19.86 21.77
C ARG A 94 1.24 20.31 23.23
N ARG A 95 2.37 20.18 23.96
CA ARG A 95 2.51 20.69 25.34
C ARG A 95 2.76 22.20 25.40
N GLN A 96 3.53 22.77 24.46
CA GLN A 96 3.73 24.22 24.41
C GLN A 96 2.44 24.97 24.00
N ALA A 97 1.68 24.44 23.05
CA ALA A 97 0.38 24.97 22.67
C ALA A 97 -0.68 24.75 23.77
N SER A 98 -0.70 23.59 24.45
CA SER A 98 -1.64 23.38 25.56
C SER A 98 -1.38 24.34 26.71
N VAL A 99 -0.12 24.66 27.02
CA VAL A 99 0.24 25.60 28.09
C VAL A 99 -0.08 27.06 27.70
N LEU A 100 0.12 27.45 26.44
CA LEU A 100 -0.33 28.76 25.93
C LEU A 100 -1.86 28.89 25.86
N HIS A 101 -2.59 27.79 25.63
CA HIS A 101 -4.05 27.77 25.61
C HIS A 101 -4.68 27.65 27.00
N GLN A 102 -3.94 27.17 28.01
CA GLN A 102 -4.47 26.97 29.36
C GLN A 102 -4.54 28.28 30.18
N GLU A 103 -3.86 29.35 29.75
CA GLU A 103 -3.98 30.67 30.38
C GLU A 103 -5.14 31.53 29.82
N VAL A 104 -5.85 31.08 28.78
CA VAL A 104 -6.96 31.84 28.15
C VAL A 104 -8.33 31.15 28.32
N ALA A 105 -8.40 29.99 28.95
CA ALA A 105 -9.64 29.22 29.10
C ALA A 105 -10.51 29.66 30.29
N LEU A 106 -11.13 30.84 30.17
CA LEU A 106 -12.33 31.21 30.93
C LEU A 106 -13.41 31.61 29.90
N ASP A 107 -14.44 30.76 29.81
CA ASP A 107 -15.71 30.92 29.06
C ASP A 107 -15.70 30.79 27.51
N GLN A 108 -15.49 29.57 26.97
CA GLN A 108 -15.88 29.23 25.58
C GLN A 108 -16.72 27.93 25.48
N PRO A 109 -17.70 27.86 24.55
CA PRO A 109 -18.57 26.71 24.38
C PRO A 109 -17.82 25.53 23.73
N GLN A 110 -17.56 24.48 24.51
CA GLN A 110 -16.91 23.26 24.01
C GLN A 110 -17.88 22.42 23.16
N LEU A 111 -17.64 22.33 21.84
CA LEU A 111 -18.31 21.36 20.97
C LEU A 111 -18.02 19.93 21.47
N ARG A 112 -19.07 19.10 21.58
CA ARG A 112 -18.96 17.71 22.04
C ARG A 112 -19.01 16.74 20.86
N LEU A 113 -18.20 15.68 20.95
CA LEU A 113 -18.24 14.55 20.01
C LEU A 113 -19.64 13.95 19.98
N SER A 114 -20.07 13.54 18.78
CA SER A 114 -21.34 12.85 18.59
C SER A 114 -21.40 11.57 19.44
N PRO A 115 -22.58 11.18 19.95
CA PRO A 115 -22.74 9.98 20.79
C PRO A 115 -22.16 8.71 20.15
N LEU A 116 -22.30 8.58 18.83
CA LEU A 116 -21.81 7.44 18.04
C LEU A 116 -20.28 7.38 18.00
N LEU A 117 -19.61 8.52 17.82
CA LEU A 117 -18.16 8.58 17.87
C LEU A 117 -17.62 8.45 19.28
N MET A 118 -18.36 8.91 20.29
CA MET A 118 -18.01 8.68 21.69
C MET A 118 -18.05 7.19 22.05
N GLU A 119 -19.10 6.47 21.63
CA GLU A 119 -19.18 5.01 21.81
C GLU A 119 -18.04 4.28 21.06
N LEU A 120 -17.77 4.69 19.82
CA LEU A 120 -16.64 4.17 19.05
C LEU A 120 -15.30 4.46 19.71
N SER A 121 -15.14 5.62 20.36
CA SER A 121 -13.94 5.98 21.12
C SER A 121 -13.74 5.07 22.32
N MET A 122 -14.80 4.77 23.07
CA MET A 122 -14.73 3.83 24.19
C MET A 122 -14.35 2.41 23.72
N LYS A 123 -14.95 1.93 22.62
CA LYS A 123 -14.65 0.61 22.05
C LYS A 123 -13.25 0.52 21.46
N SER A 124 -12.82 1.54 20.72
CA SER A 124 -11.46 1.60 20.14
C SER A 124 -10.40 1.69 21.22
N ASN A 125 -10.57 2.53 22.25
CA ASN A 125 -9.65 2.60 23.39
C ASN A 125 -9.56 1.25 24.13
N GLY A 126 -10.68 0.56 24.32
CA GLY A 126 -10.69 -0.81 24.87
C GLY A 126 -9.88 -1.79 24.01
N ALA A 127 -10.05 -1.74 22.69
CA ALA A 127 -9.29 -2.59 21.76
C ALA A 127 -7.80 -2.22 21.67
N LEU A 128 -7.45 -0.92 21.70
CA LEU A 128 -6.07 -0.42 21.70
C LEU A 128 -5.32 -0.77 22.98
N ASN A 129 -6.01 -0.86 24.12
CA ASN A 129 -5.41 -1.36 25.36
C ASN A 129 -5.03 -2.86 25.28
N HIS A 130 -5.65 -3.62 24.36
CA HIS A 130 -5.32 -5.01 24.08
C HIS A 130 -4.38 -5.20 22.89
N ILE A 131 -4.26 -4.21 22.00
CA ILE A 131 -3.40 -4.24 20.81
C ILE A 131 -2.13 -3.43 21.10
N ASP A 132 -1.05 -4.16 21.35
CA ASP A 132 0.28 -3.60 21.61
C ASP A 132 0.69 -2.56 20.54
N ARG A 133 0.97 -1.32 20.96
CA ARG A 133 1.39 -0.20 20.08
C ARG A 133 2.60 -0.55 19.21
N GLN A 134 3.37 -1.57 19.58
CA GLN A 134 4.50 -2.07 18.81
C GLN A 134 4.09 -2.86 17.55
N LYS A 135 3.03 -3.69 17.61
CA LYS A 135 2.45 -4.40 16.45
C LYS A 135 1.79 -3.46 15.44
N MET A 136 1.30 -2.31 15.93
CA MET A 136 0.71 -1.24 15.14
C MET A 136 1.75 -0.59 14.20
N LYS A 137 2.96 -0.33 14.72
CA LYS A 137 4.06 0.28 13.96
C LYS A 137 4.59 -0.66 12.86
N GLU A 138 4.73 -1.95 13.14
CA GLU A 138 5.11 -2.94 12.13
C GLU A 138 4.06 -3.09 11.02
N SER A 139 2.77 -3.00 11.35
CA SER A 139 1.69 -3.11 10.36
C SER A 139 1.64 -1.91 9.42
N VAL A 140 1.93 -0.70 9.93
CA VAL A 140 2.05 0.53 9.15
C VAL A 140 3.34 0.52 8.31
N GLU A 141 4.48 0.10 8.85
CA GLU A 141 5.73 -0.07 8.09
C GLU A 141 5.61 -1.14 6.99
N VAL A 142 4.90 -2.24 7.24
CA VAL A 142 4.60 -3.26 6.23
C VAL A 142 3.63 -2.72 5.18
N ALA A 143 2.64 -1.90 5.57
CA ALA A 143 1.76 -1.21 4.63
C ALA A 143 2.53 -0.19 3.76
N GLN A 144 3.49 0.54 4.33
CA GLN A 144 4.40 1.44 3.62
C GLN A 144 5.36 0.70 2.67
N SER A 145 5.85 -0.48 3.05
CA SER A 145 6.64 -1.33 2.14
C SER A 145 5.81 -1.83 0.94
N LYS A 146 4.48 -1.92 1.12
CA LYS A 146 3.49 -2.38 0.14
C LYS A 146 2.73 -1.24 -0.54
N SER A 147 2.91 0.02 -0.15
CA SER A 147 2.23 1.21 -0.71
C SER A 147 2.91 1.74 -1.97
N ARG A 148 3.90 1.03 -2.53
CA ARG A 148 4.10 1.10 -3.98
C ARG A 148 2.78 0.70 -4.65
N PRO A 149 2.18 1.55 -5.50
CA PRO A 149 0.80 1.40 -5.93
C PRO A 149 0.51 -0.04 -6.35
N ILE A 150 -0.48 -0.64 -5.68
CA ILE A 150 -0.99 -2.00 -5.88
C ILE A 150 -1.76 -2.10 -7.23
N SER A 151 -1.53 -1.18 -8.16
CA SER A 151 -1.84 -1.37 -9.59
C SER A 151 -0.82 -2.29 -10.28
N ARG A 152 0.26 -2.71 -9.60
CA ARG A 152 1.34 -3.52 -10.17
C ARG A 152 1.20 -5.05 -10.20
N PRO A 153 0.26 -5.77 -9.54
CA PRO A 153 0.32 -7.24 -9.59
C PRO A 153 -0.05 -7.82 -10.97
N ALA A 154 -0.94 -7.17 -11.73
CA ALA A 154 -1.27 -7.61 -13.09
C ALA A 154 -0.14 -7.31 -14.08
N ALA A 155 0.44 -6.10 -14.01
CA ALA A 155 1.54 -5.69 -14.88
C ALA A 155 2.81 -6.51 -14.65
N LYS A 156 3.12 -6.83 -13.38
CA LYS A 156 4.32 -7.60 -13.04
C LYS A 156 4.20 -9.10 -13.35
N MET A 157 3.00 -9.67 -13.23
CA MET A 157 2.74 -11.04 -13.71
C MET A 157 2.79 -11.13 -15.24
N LEU A 158 2.49 -10.04 -15.96
CA LEU A 158 2.74 -9.89 -17.39
C LEU A 158 4.23 -9.64 -17.73
N GLU A 159 4.99 -8.93 -16.89
CA GLU A 159 6.45 -8.72 -17.04
C GLU A 159 7.27 -9.98 -16.76
N ASP A 160 6.87 -10.81 -15.77
CA ASP A 160 7.55 -12.07 -15.48
C ASP A 160 7.31 -13.12 -16.58
N VAL A 161 6.22 -12.98 -17.35
CA VAL A 161 5.98 -13.76 -18.59
C VAL A 161 6.77 -13.19 -19.78
N GLN A 162 7.22 -11.93 -19.74
CA GLN A 162 7.98 -11.27 -20.81
C GLN A 162 9.48 -11.61 -20.84
N HIS A 163 10.02 -12.36 -19.88
CA HIS A 163 11.46 -12.66 -19.83
C HIS A 163 11.95 -13.83 -20.71
N CYS A 164 11.10 -14.40 -21.59
CA CYS A 164 11.57 -15.30 -22.65
C CYS A 164 11.84 -14.52 -23.96
N ARG A 165 13.05 -13.94 -24.04
CA ARG A 165 13.68 -13.44 -25.27
C ARG A 165 13.82 -14.62 -26.24
N THR A 166 12.95 -14.77 -27.26
CA THR A 166 13.37 -14.46 -28.65
C THR A 166 12.21 -14.31 -29.64
N CYS A 167 10.94 -14.53 -29.28
CA CYS A 167 9.79 -14.19 -30.12
C CYS A 167 8.54 -13.93 -29.26
N ARG A 168 7.95 -12.74 -29.36
CA ARG A 168 6.78 -12.31 -28.57
C ARG A 168 5.54 -13.11 -28.99
N VAL A 169 4.81 -13.69 -28.04
CA VAL A 169 3.50 -14.33 -28.29
C VAL A 169 2.45 -13.22 -28.43
N PHE A 170 1.61 -13.29 -29.45
CA PHE A 170 0.52 -12.33 -29.66
C PHE A 170 -0.62 -12.61 -28.69
N SER A 171 -1.03 -11.57 -27.97
CA SER A 171 -2.30 -11.62 -27.23
C SER A 171 -3.46 -11.60 -28.22
N PRO A 172 -4.52 -12.41 -28.03
CA PRO A 172 -5.70 -12.40 -28.88
C PRO A 172 -6.37 -11.02 -28.94
N GLU A 173 -6.21 -10.19 -27.91
CA GLU A 173 -6.77 -8.83 -27.81
C GLU A 173 -5.83 -7.74 -28.37
N SER A 174 -4.64 -8.12 -28.85
CA SER A 174 -3.68 -7.13 -29.37
C SER A 174 -4.19 -6.47 -30.65
N ARG A 175 -4.03 -5.14 -30.76
CA ARG A 175 -4.42 -4.36 -31.96
C ARG A 175 -3.84 -4.94 -33.25
N THR A 176 -2.62 -5.46 -33.18
CA THR A 176 -1.95 -6.13 -34.32
C THR A 176 -2.66 -7.41 -34.74
N ARG A 177 -3.12 -8.22 -33.79
CA ARG A 177 -3.84 -9.46 -34.10
C ARG A 177 -5.23 -9.16 -34.64
N VAL A 178 -5.93 -8.20 -34.04
CA VAL A 178 -7.23 -7.71 -34.52
C VAL A 178 -7.14 -7.22 -35.97
N LEU A 179 -6.17 -6.37 -36.28
CA LEU A 179 -6.00 -5.83 -37.64
C LEU A 179 -5.67 -6.92 -38.65
N TRP A 180 -4.88 -7.92 -38.23
CA TRP A 180 -4.59 -9.11 -39.03
C TRP A 180 -5.85 -9.94 -39.32
N ASP A 181 -6.65 -10.22 -38.29
CA ASP A 181 -7.92 -10.96 -38.43
C ASP A 181 -8.94 -10.19 -39.29
N LEU A 182 -9.00 -8.86 -39.18
CA LEU A 182 -9.82 -8.00 -40.04
C LEU A 182 -9.36 -8.05 -41.51
N SER A 183 -8.05 -8.01 -41.76
CA SER A 183 -7.49 -8.14 -43.11
C SER A 183 -7.83 -9.52 -43.71
N GLY A 184 -7.76 -10.57 -42.89
CA GLY A 184 -8.20 -11.91 -43.27
C GLY A 184 -9.70 -12.00 -43.58
N ALA A 185 -10.55 -11.31 -42.81
CA ALA A 185 -11.98 -11.22 -43.08
C ALA A 185 -12.28 -10.62 -44.45
N ILE A 186 -11.62 -9.50 -44.78
CA ILE A 186 -11.76 -8.83 -46.06
C ILE A 186 -11.32 -9.76 -47.19
N LEU A 187 -10.20 -10.46 -47.03
CA LEU A 187 -9.73 -11.43 -48.02
C LEU A 187 -10.70 -12.61 -48.20
N ILE A 188 -11.30 -13.14 -47.13
CA ILE A 188 -12.37 -14.16 -47.25
C ILE A 188 -13.56 -13.60 -48.01
N LEU A 189 -14.00 -12.37 -47.73
CA LEU A 189 -15.14 -11.77 -48.42
C LEU A 189 -14.88 -11.62 -49.92
N ILE A 190 -13.67 -11.17 -50.29
CA ILE A 190 -13.25 -11.09 -51.69
C ILE A 190 -13.16 -12.51 -52.30
N ASP A 191 -12.60 -13.50 -51.60
CA ASP A 191 -12.53 -14.90 -52.07
C ASP A 191 -13.94 -15.46 -52.35
N VAL A 192 -14.90 -15.27 -51.44
CA VAL A 192 -16.29 -15.76 -51.58
C VAL A 192 -17.02 -15.04 -52.71
N PHE A 193 -16.67 -13.79 -53.02
CA PHE A 193 -17.23 -13.05 -54.17
C PHE A 193 -16.57 -13.46 -55.49
N VAL A 194 -15.24 -13.61 -55.52
CA VAL A 194 -14.50 -13.94 -56.75
C VAL A 194 -14.69 -15.40 -57.14
N SER A 195 -14.85 -16.32 -56.19
CA SER A 195 -14.98 -17.76 -56.47
C SER A 195 -16.17 -18.09 -57.41
N PRO A 196 -17.42 -17.70 -57.13
CA PRO A 196 -18.56 -17.97 -58.01
C PRO A 196 -18.40 -17.35 -59.40
N VAL A 197 -17.89 -16.12 -59.48
CA VAL A 197 -17.63 -15.42 -60.75
C VAL A 197 -16.58 -16.17 -61.57
N SER A 198 -15.48 -16.60 -60.94
CA SER A 198 -14.42 -17.35 -61.62
C SER A 198 -14.89 -18.68 -62.20
N ILE A 199 -15.91 -19.29 -61.60
CA ILE A 199 -16.51 -20.54 -62.09
C ILE A 199 -17.46 -20.25 -63.25
N ALA A 200 -18.30 -19.23 -63.12
CA ALA A 200 -19.34 -18.91 -64.10
C ALA A 200 -18.79 -18.28 -65.40
N TRP A 201 -17.76 -17.43 -65.30
CA TRP A 201 -17.11 -16.77 -66.46
C TRP A 201 -15.77 -17.42 -66.86
N GLU A 202 -15.47 -18.59 -66.29
CA GLU A 202 -14.21 -19.32 -66.52
C GLU A 202 -12.93 -18.46 -66.36
N LEU A 203 -12.93 -17.50 -65.44
CA LEU A 203 -11.80 -16.61 -65.20
C LEU A 203 -10.62 -17.37 -64.56
N GLU A 204 -9.43 -17.17 -65.10
CA GLU A 204 -8.19 -17.75 -64.56
C GLU A 204 -7.70 -16.92 -63.36
N VAL A 205 -8.08 -17.31 -62.14
CA VAL A 205 -7.57 -16.68 -60.90
C VAL A 205 -6.30 -17.39 -60.43
N THR A 206 -5.21 -17.18 -61.16
CA THR A 206 -3.89 -17.72 -60.83
C THR A 206 -2.82 -16.64 -60.73
N PRO A 207 -1.70 -16.90 -60.03
CA PRO A 207 -0.58 -15.97 -59.94
C PRO A 207 0.02 -15.56 -61.29
N ASN A 208 -0.24 -16.34 -62.36
CA ASN A 208 0.22 -16.11 -63.73
C ASN A 208 -0.92 -15.66 -64.66
N SER A 209 -2.07 -15.24 -64.11
CA SER A 209 -3.21 -14.80 -64.90
C SER A 209 -2.88 -13.56 -65.75
N ARG A 210 -3.54 -13.45 -66.91
CA ARG A 210 -3.34 -12.33 -67.84
C ARG A 210 -3.81 -10.99 -67.26
N ASP A 211 -4.79 -11.04 -66.37
CA ASP A 211 -5.32 -9.87 -65.67
C ASP A 211 -4.51 -9.59 -64.41
N VAL A 212 -3.80 -8.46 -64.42
CA VAL A 212 -2.90 -8.04 -63.33
C VAL A 212 -3.61 -8.00 -61.97
N SER A 213 -4.89 -7.58 -61.93
CA SER A 213 -5.67 -7.51 -60.69
C SER A 213 -5.96 -8.88 -60.08
N LEU A 214 -6.29 -9.88 -60.90
CA LEU A 214 -6.55 -11.26 -60.45
C LEU A 214 -5.24 -11.95 -60.04
N ALA A 215 -4.13 -11.68 -60.73
CA ALA A 215 -2.80 -12.17 -60.37
C ALA A 215 -2.34 -11.63 -59.02
N LEU A 216 -2.49 -10.32 -58.80
CA LEU A 216 -2.17 -9.67 -57.52
C LEU A 216 -3.01 -10.23 -56.37
N PHE A 217 -4.30 -10.44 -56.60
CA PHE A 217 -5.18 -11.05 -55.60
C PHE A 217 -4.76 -12.48 -55.25
N ALA A 218 -4.44 -13.30 -56.25
CA ALA A 218 -3.96 -14.67 -56.03
C ALA A 218 -2.65 -14.73 -55.23
N TRP A 219 -1.69 -13.84 -55.52
CA TRP A 219 -0.46 -13.70 -54.74
C TRP A 219 -0.72 -13.23 -53.30
N ALA A 220 -1.57 -12.21 -53.13
CA ALA A 220 -1.91 -11.69 -51.82
C ALA A 220 -2.59 -12.76 -50.95
N SER A 221 -3.55 -13.51 -51.51
CA SER A 221 -4.25 -14.60 -50.81
C SER A 221 -3.27 -15.72 -50.42
N LEU A 222 -2.40 -16.18 -51.33
CA LEU A 222 -1.42 -17.23 -51.07
C LEU A 222 -0.44 -16.87 -49.94
N ILE A 223 0.12 -15.66 -50.00
CA ILE A 223 1.08 -15.17 -49.00
C ILE A 223 0.38 -14.99 -47.65
N PHE A 224 -0.81 -14.37 -47.65
CA PHE A 224 -1.54 -14.08 -46.42
C PHE A 224 -1.90 -15.36 -45.66
N TRP A 225 -2.50 -16.35 -46.33
CA TRP A 225 -2.90 -17.60 -45.67
C TRP A 225 -1.71 -18.45 -45.20
N SER A 226 -0.57 -18.36 -45.89
CA SER A 226 0.68 -19.00 -45.45
C SER A 226 1.22 -18.35 -44.17
N LEU A 227 1.18 -17.02 -44.09
CA LEU A 227 1.58 -16.26 -42.90
C LEU A 227 0.58 -16.43 -41.75
N ASP A 228 -0.71 -16.62 -42.04
CA ASP A 228 -1.74 -16.87 -41.01
C ASP A 228 -1.45 -18.15 -40.20
N ILE A 229 -0.94 -19.21 -40.85
CA ILE A 229 -0.51 -20.42 -40.17
C ILE A 229 0.60 -20.11 -39.15
N VAL A 230 1.61 -19.32 -39.55
CA VAL A 230 2.72 -18.91 -38.68
C VAL A 230 2.20 -18.05 -37.52
N MET A 231 1.28 -17.13 -37.79
CA MET A 231 0.67 -16.27 -36.77
C MET A 231 -0.14 -17.07 -35.75
N ASN A 232 -0.90 -18.08 -36.19
CA ASN A 232 -1.70 -18.94 -35.30
C ASN A 232 -0.83 -19.79 -34.35
N PHE A 233 0.36 -20.24 -34.77
CA PHE A 233 1.34 -20.87 -33.85
C PHE A 233 1.91 -19.91 -32.78
N ASN A 234 1.76 -18.61 -32.98
CA ASN A 234 2.27 -17.56 -32.10
C ASN A 234 1.17 -16.81 -31.33
N THR A 235 -0.10 -17.24 -31.41
CA THR A 235 -1.24 -16.54 -30.78
C THR A 235 -1.72 -17.29 -29.53
N ALA A 236 -1.84 -16.58 -28.41
CA ALA A 236 -2.33 -17.13 -27.15
C ALA A 236 -3.84 -17.43 -27.21
N PHE A 237 -4.30 -18.40 -26.41
CA PHE A 237 -5.71 -18.79 -26.36
C PHE A 237 -6.24 -18.85 -24.92
N TYR A 238 -7.54 -18.66 -24.76
CA TYR A 238 -8.22 -18.77 -23.48
C TYR A 238 -8.67 -20.21 -23.20
N SER A 239 -8.38 -20.73 -22.01
CA SER A 239 -8.87 -22.03 -21.54
C SER A 239 -9.38 -21.89 -20.10
N LYS A 240 -10.70 -22.06 -19.89
CA LYS A 240 -11.37 -21.90 -18.59
C LYS A 240 -11.14 -20.51 -17.95
N GLY A 241 -11.21 -19.45 -18.76
CA GLY A 241 -11.01 -18.07 -18.30
C GLY A 241 -9.55 -17.66 -18.05
N LEU A 242 -8.58 -18.56 -18.24
CA LEU A 242 -7.15 -18.25 -18.10
C LEU A 242 -6.47 -18.17 -19.47
N LEU A 243 -5.72 -17.09 -19.69
CA LEU A 243 -4.92 -16.90 -20.91
C LEU A 243 -3.68 -17.81 -20.89
N ARG A 244 -3.56 -18.71 -21.87
CA ARG A 244 -2.43 -19.64 -22.01
C ARG A 244 -1.41 -19.09 -23.01
N VAL A 245 -0.24 -18.71 -22.51
CA VAL A 245 0.83 -18.05 -23.29
C VAL A 245 1.97 -19.01 -23.68
N ARG A 246 2.01 -20.22 -23.11
CA ARG A 246 3.09 -21.19 -23.37
C ARG A 246 3.01 -21.76 -24.79
N ARG A 247 4.06 -21.58 -25.58
CA ARG A 247 4.16 -22.03 -26.99
C ARG A 247 3.84 -23.51 -27.21
N ARG A 248 4.29 -24.40 -26.31
CA ARG A 248 4.01 -25.84 -26.41
C ARG A 248 2.52 -26.15 -26.26
N GLU A 249 1.82 -25.41 -25.41
CA GLU A 249 0.38 -25.55 -25.20
C GLU A 249 -0.38 -24.98 -26.43
N ILE A 250 0.06 -23.84 -26.96
CA ILE A 250 -0.49 -23.22 -28.19
C ILE A 250 -0.33 -24.14 -29.40
N ALA A 251 0.88 -24.61 -29.67
CA ALA A 251 1.18 -25.47 -30.81
C ALA A 251 0.41 -26.79 -30.75
N ARG A 252 0.29 -27.42 -29.56
CA ARG A 252 -0.48 -28.66 -29.38
C ARG A 252 -1.96 -28.43 -29.66
N ASN A 253 -2.54 -27.37 -29.12
CA ASN A 253 -3.96 -27.04 -29.30
C ASN A 253 -4.27 -26.74 -30.77
N TYR A 254 -3.43 -25.94 -31.44
CA TYR A 254 -3.60 -25.61 -32.86
C TYR A 254 -3.43 -26.82 -33.77
N ALA A 255 -2.43 -27.67 -33.50
CA ALA A 255 -2.18 -28.90 -34.25
C ALA A 255 -3.35 -29.89 -34.19
N SER A 256 -4.04 -30.00 -33.06
CA SER A 256 -5.18 -30.91 -32.91
C SER A 256 -6.51 -30.37 -33.42
N THR A 257 -6.63 -29.06 -33.66
CA THR A 257 -7.92 -28.41 -33.98
C THR A 257 -8.00 -27.93 -35.43
N TRP A 258 -7.06 -27.08 -35.87
CA TRP A 258 -7.21 -26.32 -37.12
C TRP A 258 -6.06 -26.50 -38.11
N LEU A 259 -4.89 -26.97 -37.68
CA LEU A 259 -3.71 -27.07 -38.56
C LEU A 259 -3.96 -27.94 -39.80
N LEU A 260 -4.61 -29.11 -39.64
CA LEU A 260 -4.88 -30.02 -40.76
C LEU A 260 -5.74 -29.35 -41.84
N PHE A 261 -6.74 -28.59 -41.40
CA PHE A 261 -7.62 -27.82 -42.27
C PHE A 261 -6.86 -26.68 -42.97
N ASP A 262 -6.08 -25.90 -42.23
CA ASP A 262 -5.34 -24.75 -42.75
C ASP A 262 -4.26 -25.16 -43.77
N VAL A 263 -3.50 -26.21 -43.46
CA VAL A 263 -2.50 -26.77 -44.37
C VAL A 263 -3.17 -27.38 -45.60
N GLY A 264 -4.29 -28.10 -45.43
CA GLY A 264 -5.02 -28.70 -46.55
C GLY A 264 -5.48 -27.65 -47.57
N VAL A 265 -6.09 -26.56 -47.09
CA VAL A 265 -6.59 -25.48 -47.96
C VAL A 265 -5.46 -24.73 -48.65
N VAL A 266 -4.36 -24.43 -47.96
CA VAL A 266 -3.20 -23.75 -48.56
C VAL A 266 -2.48 -24.66 -49.56
N SER A 267 -2.40 -25.96 -49.29
CA SER A 267 -1.79 -26.93 -50.20
C SER A 267 -2.52 -27.04 -51.53
N LEU A 268 -3.85 -26.87 -51.55
CA LEU A 268 -4.64 -26.84 -52.79
C LEU A 268 -4.27 -25.63 -53.67
N ASP A 269 -3.96 -24.48 -53.07
CA ASP A 269 -3.52 -23.31 -53.83
C ASP A 269 -2.11 -23.47 -54.41
N PHE A 270 -1.19 -24.03 -53.62
CA PHE A 270 0.15 -24.37 -54.10
C PHE A 270 0.11 -25.42 -55.22
N PHE A 271 -0.79 -26.40 -55.13
CA PHE A 271 -0.97 -27.40 -56.17
C PHE A 271 -1.52 -26.79 -57.47
N GLY A 272 -2.48 -25.85 -57.36
CA GLY A 272 -2.97 -25.08 -58.49
C GLY A 272 -1.85 -24.32 -59.21
N PHE A 273 -0.97 -23.66 -58.46
CA PHE A 273 0.21 -22.96 -59.00
C PHE A 273 1.22 -23.91 -59.67
N ALA A 274 1.57 -25.02 -59.02
CA ALA A 274 2.56 -25.97 -59.55
C ALA A 274 2.08 -26.65 -60.85
N SER A 275 0.78 -26.94 -60.95
CA SER A 275 0.19 -27.61 -62.13
C SER A 275 0.26 -26.78 -63.42
N GLU A 276 0.31 -25.45 -63.34
CA GLU A 276 0.42 -24.54 -64.49
C GLU A 276 1.87 -24.35 -64.96
N SER A 277 2.85 -24.60 -64.09
CA SER A 277 4.28 -24.44 -64.41
C SER A 277 4.87 -25.60 -65.24
N GLN A 278 4.21 -26.77 -65.28
CA GLN A 278 4.59 -27.89 -66.15
C GLN A 278 3.71 -27.91 -67.40
N SER A 279 4.27 -27.46 -68.53
CA SER A 279 3.59 -27.32 -69.82
C SER A 279 3.16 -28.64 -70.52
N ASN A 280 3.27 -29.80 -69.86
CA ASN A 280 3.19 -31.11 -70.53
C ASN A 280 2.06 -32.05 -70.07
N VAL A 281 1.11 -31.63 -69.23
CA VAL A 281 -0.03 -32.49 -68.85
C VAL A 281 -1.30 -32.09 -69.60
N SER A 282 -1.41 -32.55 -70.85
CA SER A 282 -2.66 -32.48 -71.62
C SER A 282 -3.67 -33.47 -71.05
N SER A 283 -4.62 -32.99 -70.25
CA SER A 283 -5.85 -33.71 -69.94
C SER A 283 -6.97 -32.74 -69.58
N PHE A 284 -7.96 -32.61 -70.47
CA PHE A 284 -9.20 -31.87 -70.23
C PHE A 284 -9.91 -32.29 -68.93
N ARG A 285 -9.69 -33.52 -68.44
CA ARG A 285 -10.16 -33.99 -67.11
C ARG A 285 -9.46 -33.28 -65.95
N THR A 286 -8.15 -33.02 -66.05
CA THR A 286 -7.37 -32.35 -65.01
C THR A 286 -7.77 -30.88 -64.89
N ALA A 287 -8.03 -30.18 -66.01
CA ALA A 287 -8.55 -28.81 -65.98
C ALA A 287 -9.93 -28.70 -65.31
N ARG A 288 -10.83 -29.66 -65.53
CA ARG A 288 -12.15 -29.70 -64.85
C ARG A 288 -12.04 -30.00 -63.35
N ILE A 289 -11.14 -30.90 -62.97
CA ILE A 289 -10.87 -31.22 -61.55
C ILE A 289 -10.23 -30.03 -60.84
N LEU A 290 -9.26 -29.36 -61.46
CA LEU A 290 -8.63 -28.15 -60.92
C LEU A 290 -9.65 -27.02 -60.71
N ARG A 291 -10.63 -26.85 -61.61
CA ARG A 291 -11.75 -25.90 -61.43
C ARG A 291 -12.60 -26.21 -60.20
N VAL A 292 -12.97 -27.48 -60.00
CA VAL A 292 -13.73 -27.92 -58.82
C VAL A 292 -12.91 -27.76 -57.54
N LEU A 293 -11.61 -28.05 -57.57
CA LEU A 293 -10.71 -27.86 -56.42
C LEU A 293 -10.56 -26.37 -56.05
N ARG A 294 -10.62 -25.44 -57.01
CA ARG A 294 -10.62 -23.99 -56.75
C ARG A 294 -11.91 -23.53 -56.07
N ALA A 295 -13.06 -24.15 -56.36
CA ALA A 295 -14.32 -23.89 -55.67
C ALA A 295 -14.28 -24.25 -54.17
N LEU A 296 -13.38 -25.15 -53.76
CA LEU A 296 -13.14 -25.47 -52.35
C LEU A 296 -12.56 -24.30 -51.54
N ARG A 297 -12.09 -23.22 -52.18
CA ARG A 297 -11.72 -21.97 -51.49
C ARG A 297 -12.88 -21.37 -50.70
N VAL A 298 -14.13 -21.58 -51.13
CA VAL A 298 -15.34 -21.16 -50.40
C VAL A 298 -15.42 -21.79 -49.00
N ILE A 299 -14.79 -22.95 -48.78
CA ILE A 299 -14.73 -23.60 -47.46
C ILE A 299 -14.02 -22.72 -46.41
N ARG A 300 -13.19 -21.75 -46.83
CA ARG A 300 -12.58 -20.75 -45.93
C ARG A 300 -13.62 -19.94 -45.16
N ILE A 301 -14.86 -19.85 -45.63
CA ILE A 301 -15.96 -19.20 -44.90
C ILE A 301 -16.18 -19.80 -43.50
N VAL A 302 -15.79 -21.07 -43.27
CA VAL A 302 -15.80 -21.68 -41.93
C VAL A 302 -14.93 -20.89 -40.94
N LYS A 303 -13.85 -20.25 -41.41
CA LYS A 303 -13.02 -19.37 -40.58
C LYS A 303 -13.70 -18.06 -40.19
N ALA A 304 -14.74 -17.63 -40.92
CA ALA A 304 -15.51 -16.43 -40.58
C ALA A 304 -16.22 -16.56 -39.21
N SER A 305 -16.40 -17.79 -38.70
CA SER A 305 -16.87 -18.02 -37.32
C SER A 305 -15.97 -17.37 -36.26
N ARG A 306 -14.67 -17.20 -36.52
CA ARG A 306 -13.73 -16.50 -35.64
C ARG A 306 -14.00 -14.99 -35.57
N LEU A 307 -14.61 -14.42 -36.61
CA LEU A 307 -15.00 -13.02 -36.65
C LEU A 307 -16.20 -12.72 -35.75
N ASN A 308 -17.08 -13.70 -35.52
CA ASN A 308 -18.18 -13.53 -34.57
C ASN A 308 -17.64 -13.33 -33.15
N VAL A 309 -16.60 -14.08 -32.76
CA VAL A 309 -15.92 -13.92 -31.46
C VAL A 309 -15.19 -12.58 -31.37
N LEU A 310 -14.56 -12.13 -32.46
CA LEU A 310 -13.90 -10.82 -32.49
C LEU A 310 -14.92 -9.67 -32.43
N ALA A 311 -16.03 -9.78 -33.15
CA ALA A 311 -17.12 -8.82 -33.12
C ALA A 311 -17.73 -8.76 -31.72
N GLU A 312 -17.99 -9.91 -31.09
CA GLU A 312 -18.48 -9.99 -29.70
C GLU A 312 -17.51 -9.34 -28.70
N ASN A 313 -16.20 -9.60 -28.81
CA ASN A 313 -15.20 -8.97 -27.95
C ASN A 313 -15.07 -7.46 -28.18
N MET A 314 -15.16 -6.99 -29.44
CA MET A 314 -15.15 -5.56 -29.76
C MET A 314 -16.40 -4.84 -29.26
N VAL A 315 -17.54 -5.52 -29.38
CA VAL A 315 -18.82 -5.08 -28.87
C VAL A 315 -18.78 -4.90 -27.35
N ILE A 316 -18.24 -5.89 -26.64
CA ILE A 316 -18.05 -5.84 -25.18
C ILE A 316 -17.08 -4.70 -24.81
N ALA A 317 -16.00 -4.51 -25.56
CA ALA A 317 -15.00 -3.49 -25.29
C ALA A 317 -15.50 -2.05 -25.52
N ILE A 318 -16.45 -1.84 -26.44
CA ILE A 318 -16.95 -0.51 -26.81
C ILE A 318 -18.24 -0.14 -26.05
N GLY A 319 -18.97 -1.14 -25.52
CA GLY A 319 -20.10 -0.92 -24.59
C GLY A 319 -21.31 -0.20 -25.19
N ARG A 320 -21.35 0.00 -26.51
CA ARG A 320 -22.44 0.70 -27.21
C ARG A 320 -23.34 -0.29 -27.93
N GLN A 321 -24.49 -0.61 -27.34
CA GLN A 321 -25.43 -1.61 -27.84
C GLN A 321 -25.94 -1.31 -29.27
N TRP A 322 -26.02 -0.04 -29.69
CA TRP A 322 -26.41 0.33 -31.05
C TRP A 322 -25.41 -0.10 -32.14
N LEU A 323 -24.12 -0.21 -31.81
CA LEU A 323 -23.10 -0.71 -32.74
C LEU A 323 -23.27 -2.21 -33.01
N ILE A 324 -23.73 -2.97 -32.01
CA ILE A 324 -24.08 -4.39 -32.14
C ILE A 324 -25.18 -4.54 -33.19
N MET A 325 -26.21 -3.71 -33.06
CA MET A 325 -27.37 -3.74 -33.95
C MET A 325 -27.00 -3.26 -35.36
N ALA A 326 -26.20 -2.20 -35.49
CA ALA A 326 -25.69 -1.74 -36.77
C ALA A 326 -24.83 -2.81 -37.47
N PHE A 327 -23.95 -3.49 -36.73
CA PHE A 327 -23.16 -4.61 -37.25
C PHE A 327 -24.05 -5.79 -37.67
N GLY A 328 -25.08 -6.11 -36.89
CA GLY A 328 -26.06 -7.14 -37.23
C GLY A 328 -26.81 -6.85 -38.54
N ILE A 329 -27.25 -5.60 -38.73
CA ILE A 329 -27.93 -5.16 -39.96
C ILE A 329 -26.96 -5.19 -41.15
N LEU A 330 -25.75 -4.67 -41.00
CA LEU A 330 -24.74 -4.68 -42.05
C LEU A 330 -24.38 -6.12 -42.46
N ARG A 331 -24.20 -7.02 -41.49
CA ARG A 331 -23.95 -8.44 -41.74
C ARG A 331 -25.09 -9.09 -42.52
N MET A 332 -26.34 -8.85 -42.12
CA MET A 332 -27.52 -9.36 -42.83
C MET A 332 -27.56 -8.85 -44.28
N LEU A 333 -27.29 -7.56 -44.52
CA LEU A 333 -27.25 -7.00 -45.88
C LEU A 333 -26.16 -7.64 -46.74
N ILE A 334 -24.98 -7.89 -46.16
CA ILE A 334 -23.88 -8.60 -46.84
C ILE A 334 -24.29 -10.04 -47.16
N GLU A 335 -24.87 -10.79 -46.21
CA GLU A 335 -25.32 -12.17 -46.41
C GLU A 335 -26.36 -12.26 -47.55
N ILE A 336 -27.35 -11.37 -47.57
CA ILE A 336 -28.36 -11.30 -48.64
C ILE A 336 -27.71 -10.99 -49.99
N SER A 337 -26.83 -9.98 -50.04
CA SER A 337 -26.11 -9.61 -51.26
C SER A 337 -25.27 -10.76 -51.82
N MET A 338 -24.64 -11.55 -50.95
CA MET A 338 -23.83 -12.70 -51.34
C MET A 338 -24.68 -13.87 -51.87
N VAL A 339 -25.89 -14.08 -51.34
CA VAL A 339 -26.83 -15.08 -51.87
C VAL A 339 -27.33 -14.68 -53.26
N VAL A 340 -27.74 -13.42 -53.43
CA VAL A 340 -28.16 -12.87 -54.72
C VAL A 340 -27.04 -13.01 -55.75
N HIS A 341 -25.80 -12.70 -55.36
CA HIS A 341 -24.60 -12.89 -56.17
C HIS A 341 -24.35 -14.34 -56.58
N ALA A 342 -24.39 -15.27 -55.62
CA ALA A 342 -24.18 -16.68 -55.90
C ALA A 342 -25.24 -17.23 -56.86
N LEU A 343 -26.52 -16.88 -56.65
CA LEU A 343 -27.63 -17.27 -57.52
C LEU A 343 -27.48 -16.69 -58.93
N ALA A 344 -27.01 -15.44 -59.06
CA ALA A 344 -26.77 -14.82 -60.36
C ALA A 344 -25.62 -15.50 -61.11
N CYS A 345 -24.52 -15.84 -60.43
CA CYS A 345 -23.40 -16.57 -61.01
C CYS A 345 -23.82 -17.98 -61.44
N VAL A 346 -24.61 -18.68 -60.62
CA VAL A 346 -25.15 -20.00 -60.96
C VAL A 346 -26.12 -19.91 -62.16
N TRP A 347 -26.98 -18.89 -62.20
CA TRP A 347 -27.91 -18.66 -63.30
C TRP A 347 -27.20 -18.40 -64.63
N PHE A 348 -26.14 -17.59 -64.61
CA PHE A 348 -25.28 -17.38 -65.77
C PHE A 348 -24.52 -18.65 -66.16
N GLY A 349 -23.89 -19.33 -65.20
CA GLY A 349 -23.14 -20.56 -65.46
C GLY A 349 -23.99 -21.70 -66.04
N VAL A 350 -25.26 -21.80 -65.64
CA VAL A 350 -26.22 -22.74 -66.26
C VAL A 350 -26.55 -22.33 -67.70
N GLY A 351 -26.73 -21.03 -67.95
CA GLY A 351 -26.95 -20.50 -69.30
C GLY A 351 -25.76 -20.78 -70.24
N GLU A 352 -24.54 -20.61 -69.75
CA GLU A 352 -23.31 -20.88 -70.49
C GLU A 352 -23.11 -22.38 -70.75
N ALA A 353 -23.28 -23.22 -69.73
CA ALA A 353 -23.17 -24.67 -69.86
C ALA A 353 -24.16 -25.23 -70.89
N LEU A 354 -25.38 -24.67 -70.93
CA LEU A 354 -26.40 -25.09 -71.89
C LEU A 354 -26.15 -24.52 -73.30
N SER A 355 -25.58 -23.30 -73.42
CA SER A 355 -25.19 -22.73 -74.70
C SER A 355 -24.07 -23.51 -75.40
N SER A 356 -23.19 -24.14 -74.61
CA SER A 356 -22.12 -25.00 -75.13
C SER A 356 -22.64 -26.32 -75.73
N ASP A 357 -23.87 -26.72 -75.38
CA ASP A 357 -24.54 -27.90 -75.92
C ASP A 357 -25.48 -27.49 -77.07
N SER A 358 -24.99 -27.65 -78.30
CA SER A 358 -25.58 -27.15 -79.56
C SER A 358 -27.05 -27.52 -79.89
N GLN A 359 -27.76 -28.26 -79.02
CA GLN A 359 -29.14 -28.70 -79.25
C GLN A 359 -30.22 -27.85 -78.56
N VAL A 360 -29.88 -26.94 -77.64
CA VAL A 360 -30.87 -26.15 -76.87
C VAL A 360 -30.48 -24.68 -76.79
N THR A 361 -31.41 -23.77 -77.13
CA THR A 361 -31.21 -22.32 -76.98
C THR A 361 -31.33 -21.90 -75.51
N SER A 362 -30.25 -21.41 -74.91
CA SER A 362 -30.22 -20.91 -73.54
C SER A 362 -30.82 -19.50 -73.39
N TRP A 363 -31.13 -19.10 -72.16
CA TRP A 363 -31.61 -17.75 -71.85
C TRP A 363 -30.62 -16.63 -72.24
N THR A 364 -29.31 -16.91 -72.23
CA THR A 364 -28.25 -15.94 -72.57
C THR A 364 -28.22 -15.61 -74.06
N VAL A 365 -28.45 -16.61 -74.92
CA VAL A 365 -28.54 -16.45 -76.38
C VAL A 365 -29.88 -15.83 -76.77
N ARG A 366 -30.96 -16.19 -76.08
CA ARG A 366 -32.32 -15.70 -76.40
C ARG A 366 -32.53 -14.20 -76.10
N ASN A 367 -31.82 -13.65 -75.12
CA ASN A 367 -31.92 -12.24 -74.73
C ASN A 367 -30.76 -11.39 -75.30
N ASP A 368 -29.99 -11.91 -76.26
CA ASP A 368 -28.81 -11.25 -76.85
C ASP A 368 -27.76 -10.79 -75.81
N VAL A 369 -27.67 -11.52 -74.69
CA VAL A 369 -26.76 -11.22 -73.58
C VAL A 369 -25.40 -11.90 -73.77
N HIS A 370 -25.35 -13.03 -74.47
CA HIS A 370 -24.12 -13.81 -74.65
C HIS A 370 -22.99 -13.03 -75.36
N GLU A 371 -23.33 -12.14 -76.29
CA GLU A 371 -22.33 -11.32 -77.02
C GLU A 371 -21.92 -10.02 -76.28
N GLN A 372 -22.57 -9.70 -75.16
CA GLN A 372 -22.28 -8.50 -74.38
C GLN A 372 -21.02 -8.65 -73.51
N PRO A 373 -20.37 -7.53 -73.09
CA PRO A 373 -19.25 -7.59 -72.16
C PRO A 373 -19.61 -8.27 -70.82
N ALA A 374 -18.65 -8.94 -70.18
CA ALA A 374 -18.87 -9.73 -68.95
C ALA A 374 -19.55 -8.95 -67.81
N LEU A 375 -19.25 -7.65 -67.66
CA LEU A 375 -19.92 -6.80 -66.67
C LEU A 375 -21.43 -6.64 -66.96
N VAL A 376 -21.79 -6.48 -68.23
CA VAL A 376 -23.19 -6.34 -68.69
C VAL A 376 -23.93 -7.66 -68.51
N GLN A 377 -23.27 -8.79 -68.83
CA GLN A 377 -23.80 -10.14 -68.58
C GLN A 377 -24.09 -10.37 -67.09
N TYR A 378 -23.16 -9.98 -66.22
CA TYR A 378 -23.32 -10.08 -64.77
C TYR A 378 -24.46 -9.22 -64.24
N ILE A 379 -24.59 -7.97 -64.73
CA ILE A 379 -25.69 -7.07 -64.36
C ILE A 379 -27.04 -7.68 -64.79
N HIS A 380 -27.15 -8.21 -66.01
CA HIS A 380 -28.37 -8.89 -66.45
C HIS A 380 -28.68 -10.11 -65.59
N ALA A 381 -27.71 -10.98 -65.31
CA ALA A 381 -27.91 -12.14 -64.44
C ALA A 381 -28.40 -11.72 -63.03
N MET A 382 -27.84 -10.65 -62.46
CA MET A 382 -28.25 -10.09 -61.18
C MET A 382 -29.67 -9.51 -61.20
N GLN A 383 -30.03 -8.78 -62.25
CA GLN A 383 -31.39 -8.23 -62.42
C GLN A 383 -32.44 -9.33 -62.41
N TRP A 384 -32.16 -10.49 -63.02
CA TRP A 384 -33.04 -11.66 -63.02
C TRP A 384 -33.27 -12.26 -61.61
N ILE A 385 -32.29 -12.15 -60.70
CA ILE A 385 -32.43 -12.66 -59.32
C ILE A 385 -33.13 -11.64 -58.41
N ILE A 386 -32.84 -10.34 -58.57
CA ILE A 386 -33.37 -9.28 -57.71
C ILE A 386 -34.84 -8.95 -58.01
N GLN A 387 -35.27 -9.14 -59.26
CA GLN A 387 -36.66 -8.88 -59.64
C GLN A 387 -37.62 -9.76 -58.81
N PRO A 388 -38.75 -9.19 -58.34
CA PRO A 388 -39.79 -9.98 -57.69
C PRO A 388 -40.19 -11.17 -58.58
N PRO A 389 -40.59 -12.31 -58.00
CA PRO A 389 -41.05 -13.46 -58.78
C PRO A 389 -42.30 -13.06 -59.57
N SER A 390 -42.06 -12.64 -60.81
CA SER A 390 -43.05 -12.31 -61.81
C SER A 390 -43.11 -13.47 -62.81
N PRO A 391 -44.24 -13.71 -63.50
CA PRO A 391 -44.26 -14.68 -64.57
C PRO A 391 -43.15 -14.32 -65.56
N ALA A 392 -42.25 -15.27 -65.82
CA ALA A 392 -41.10 -15.06 -66.68
C ALA A 392 -41.62 -14.56 -68.05
N PRO A 393 -41.04 -13.50 -68.63
CA PRO A 393 -41.52 -12.95 -69.90
C PRO A 393 -41.47 -13.98 -71.04
N LEU A 394 -40.67 -15.05 -70.90
CA LEU A 394 -40.53 -16.15 -71.85
C LEU A 394 -40.39 -17.49 -71.10
N ASP A 395 -41.15 -18.50 -71.50
CA ASP A 395 -41.06 -19.87 -70.95
C ASP A 395 -39.63 -20.43 -71.14
N PRO A 396 -39.00 -21.05 -70.11
CA PRO A 396 -37.68 -21.63 -70.29
C PRO A 396 -37.76 -22.81 -71.24
N ALA A 397 -36.83 -22.86 -72.20
CA ALA A 397 -36.81 -23.88 -73.26
C ALA A 397 -36.30 -25.23 -72.74
N SER A 398 -35.50 -25.21 -71.67
CA SER A 398 -34.90 -26.40 -71.06
C SER A 398 -35.52 -26.77 -69.71
N GLY A 399 -35.63 -28.07 -69.44
CA GLY A 399 -36.02 -28.59 -68.13
C GLY A 399 -35.06 -28.16 -67.01
N LEU A 400 -33.77 -27.97 -67.32
CA LEU A 400 -32.78 -27.51 -66.35
C LEU A 400 -33.01 -26.03 -65.97
N GLU A 401 -33.28 -25.16 -66.93
CA GLU A 401 -33.60 -23.75 -66.67
C GLU A 401 -34.91 -23.61 -65.86
N ARG A 402 -35.94 -24.40 -66.18
CA ARG A 402 -37.20 -24.46 -65.40
C ARG A 402 -36.96 -24.87 -63.95
N PHE A 403 -36.15 -25.91 -63.74
CA PHE A 403 -35.80 -26.38 -62.40
C PHE A 403 -35.02 -25.33 -61.61
N MET A 404 -34.03 -24.68 -62.24
CA MET A 404 -33.25 -23.63 -61.61
C MET A 404 -34.07 -22.38 -61.29
N LEU A 405 -35.01 -22.00 -62.16
CA LEU A 405 -35.95 -20.90 -61.89
C LEU A 405 -36.86 -21.20 -60.70
N LEU A 406 -37.36 -22.42 -60.57
CA LEU A 406 -38.14 -22.87 -59.41
C LEU A 406 -37.31 -22.78 -58.13
N VAL A 407 -36.09 -23.31 -58.14
CA VAL A 407 -35.15 -23.24 -57.01
C VAL A 407 -34.86 -21.79 -56.64
N ASN A 408 -34.56 -20.94 -57.62
CA ASN A 408 -34.26 -19.52 -57.39
C ASN A 408 -35.45 -18.78 -56.76
N THR A 409 -36.67 -19.06 -57.22
CA THR A 409 -37.91 -18.48 -56.68
C THR A 409 -38.10 -18.88 -55.21
N VAL A 410 -37.93 -20.17 -54.89
CA VAL A 410 -38.06 -20.68 -53.51
C VAL A 410 -37.01 -20.05 -52.58
N VAL A 411 -35.75 -19.99 -53.03
CA VAL A 411 -34.65 -19.42 -52.25
C VAL A 411 -34.87 -17.91 -52.04
N THR A 412 -35.28 -17.17 -53.06
CA THR A 412 -35.52 -15.72 -52.97
C THR A 412 -36.64 -15.40 -51.99
N VAL A 413 -37.76 -16.12 -52.03
CA VAL A 413 -38.87 -15.96 -51.06
C VAL A 413 -38.40 -16.25 -49.62
N LEU A 414 -37.60 -17.31 -49.44
CA LEU A 414 -37.05 -17.67 -48.12
C LEU A 414 -36.11 -16.57 -47.58
N VAL A 415 -35.20 -16.06 -48.41
CA VAL A 415 -34.23 -15.01 -48.04
C VAL A 415 -34.93 -13.69 -47.71
N ILE A 416 -35.96 -13.30 -48.47
CA ILE A 416 -36.76 -12.11 -48.15
C ILE A 416 -37.49 -12.31 -46.81
N GLY A 417 -38.07 -13.50 -46.58
CA GLY A 417 -38.75 -13.82 -45.33
C GLY A 417 -37.83 -13.80 -44.10
N THR A 418 -36.61 -14.34 -44.22
CA THR A 418 -35.61 -14.30 -43.13
C THR A 418 -35.11 -12.88 -42.87
N ALA A 419 -34.87 -12.09 -43.91
CA ALA A 419 -34.45 -10.70 -43.80
C ALA A 419 -35.48 -9.85 -43.03
N LEU A 420 -36.77 -9.98 -43.36
CA LEU A 420 -37.85 -9.28 -42.67
C LEU A 420 -37.97 -9.68 -41.20
N SER A 421 -37.78 -10.96 -40.88
CA SER A 421 -37.80 -11.47 -39.50
C SER A 421 -36.63 -10.91 -38.68
N LEU A 422 -35.41 -10.93 -39.22
CA LEU A 422 -34.22 -10.37 -38.56
C LEU A 422 -34.35 -8.86 -38.34
N LEU A 423 -34.84 -8.12 -39.34
CA LEU A 423 -35.08 -6.68 -39.22
C LEU A 423 -36.12 -6.38 -38.13
N THR A 424 -37.19 -7.17 -38.05
CA THR A 424 -38.23 -7.00 -37.03
C THR A 424 -37.70 -7.33 -35.64
N GLY A 425 -36.92 -8.40 -35.48
CA GLY A 425 -36.31 -8.79 -34.21
C GLY A 425 -35.33 -7.76 -33.67
N THR A 426 -34.44 -7.24 -34.53
CA THR A 426 -33.51 -6.16 -34.15
C THR A 426 -34.26 -4.86 -33.78
N MET A 427 -35.33 -4.52 -34.49
CA MET A 427 -36.17 -3.37 -34.15
C MET A 427 -36.86 -3.52 -32.78
N GLN A 428 -37.29 -4.73 -32.42
CA GLN A 428 -37.86 -5.01 -31.10
C GLN A 428 -36.82 -4.89 -29.99
N GLU A 429 -35.58 -5.31 -30.23
CA GLU A 429 -34.47 -5.14 -29.29
C GLU A 429 -34.11 -3.65 -29.07
N ILE A 430 -34.09 -2.83 -30.13
CA ILE A 430 -33.93 -1.37 -30.02
C ILE A 430 -35.00 -0.75 -29.11
N ARG A 431 -36.25 -1.23 -29.26
CA ARG A 431 -37.37 -0.75 -28.46
C ARG A 431 -37.24 -1.19 -27.01
N SER A 432 -36.87 -2.44 -26.75
CA SER A 432 -36.73 -2.97 -25.39
C SER A 432 -35.62 -2.29 -24.58
N ILE A 433 -34.51 -1.90 -25.21
CA ILE A 433 -33.44 -1.11 -24.56
C ILE A 433 -33.99 0.22 -24.01
N ASN A 434 -34.90 0.85 -24.75
CA ASN A 434 -35.49 2.13 -24.37
C ASN A 434 -36.76 1.98 -23.50
N GLU A 435 -37.26 0.76 -23.29
CA GLU A 435 -38.54 0.54 -22.62
C GLU A 435 -38.50 0.92 -21.14
N GLU A 436 -37.42 0.60 -20.41
CA GLU A 436 -37.40 0.80 -18.95
C GLU A 436 -37.41 2.29 -18.57
N MET A 437 -36.58 3.11 -19.22
CA MET A 437 -36.54 4.56 -18.98
C MET A 437 -37.86 5.22 -19.37
N ASN A 438 -38.41 4.83 -20.54
CA ASN A 438 -39.69 5.34 -21.00
C ASN A 438 -40.85 4.89 -20.11
N ARG A 439 -40.78 3.69 -19.53
CA ARG A 439 -41.76 3.18 -18.57
C ARG A 439 -41.77 4.04 -17.31
N LYS A 440 -40.61 4.25 -16.66
CA LYS A 440 -40.50 5.12 -15.46
C LYS A 440 -41.00 6.54 -15.74
N ARG A 441 -40.60 7.11 -16.88
CA ARG A 441 -41.06 8.44 -17.33
C ARG A 441 -42.58 8.50 -17.55
N ARG A 442 -43.18 7.44 -18.11
CA ARG A 442 -44.63 7.33 -18.34
C ARG A 442 -45.40 7.18 -17.03
N GLU A 443 -44.94 6.32 -16.12
CA GLU A 443 -45.55 6.12 -14.80
C GLU A 443 -45.58 7.42 -13.99
N LEU A 444 -44.46 8.16 -13.95
CA LEU A 444 -44.39 9.46 -13.28
C LEU A 444 -45.39 10.47 -13.89
N ARG A 445 -45.47 10.52 -15.22
CA ARG A 445 -46.43 11.39 -15.91
C ARG A 445 -47.89 11.04 -15.56
N ILE A 446 -48.22 9.75 -15.55
CA ILE A 446 -49.56 9.27 -15.18
C ILE A 446 -49.87 9.64 -13.73
N TYR A 447 -48.91 9.46 -12.81
CA TYR A 447 -49.07 9.84 -11.40
C TYR A 447 -49.34 11.33 -11.22
N LEU A 448 -48.54 12.20 -11.85
CA LEU A 448 -48.72 13.65 -11.77
C LEU A 448 -50.06 14.12 -12.33
N HIS A 449 -50.51 13.49 -13.43
CA HIS A 449 -51.82 13.76 -14.01
C HIS A 449 -52.96 13.28 -13.10
N ALA A 450 -52.81 12.11 -12.47
CA ALA A 450 -53.79 11.59 -11.51
C ALA A 450 -53.94 12.50 -10.27
N GLN A 451 -52.86 13.15 -9.84
CA GLN A 451 -52.87 14.12 -8.74
C GLN A 451 -53.29 15.54 -9.15
N SER A 452 -53.67 15.76 -10.43
CA SER A 452 -54.05 17.09 -10.96
C SER A 452 -52.99 18.19 -10.74
N ALA A 453 -51.71 17.84 -10.90
CA ALA A 453 -50.62 18.80 -10.74
C ALA A 453 -50.64 19.90 -11.82
N PRO A 454 -50.35 21.18 -11.49
CA PRO A 454 -50.26 22.27 -12.47
C PRO A 454 -49.19 21.99 -13.54
N THR A 455 -49.43 22.40 -14.79
CA THR A 455 -48.53 22.14 -15.94
C THR A 455 -47.09 22.62 -15.69
N GLN A 456 -46.91 23.74 -14.99
CA GLN A 456 -45.58 24.24 -14.62
C GLN A 456 -44.82 23.28 -13.71
N LEU A 457 -45.49 22.70 -12.69
CA LEU A 457 -44.88 21.72 -11.80
C LEU A 457 -44.59 20.42 -12.55
N VAL A 458 -45.50 19.99 -13.44
CA VAL A 458 -45.30 18.81 -14.28
C VAL A 458 -44.05 18.97 -15.15
N MET A 459 -43.91 20.11 -15.83
CA MET A 459 -42.72 20.37 -16.67
C MET A 459 -41.43 20.39 -15.83
N ARG A 460 -41.45 21.00 -14.64
CA ARG A 460 -40.28 21.04 -13.75
C ARG A 460 -39.88 19.65 -13.26
N VAL A 461 -40.85 18.88 -12.73
CA VAL A 461 -40.61 17.51 -12.25
C VAL A 461 -40.16 16.59 -13.39
N MET A 462 -40.76 16.71 -14.58
CA MET A 462 -40.37 15.92 -15.74
C MET A 462 -38.97 16.29 -16.24
N SER A 463 -38.60 17.58 -16.26
CA SER A 463 -37.25 18.01 -16.63
C SER A 463 -36.19 17.50 -15.66
N PHE A 464 -36.48 17.53 -14.34
CA PHE A 464 -35.62 16.94 -13.33
C PHE A 464 -35.51 15.43 -13.46
N ALA A 465 -36.64 14.76 -13.74
CA ALA A 465 -36.65 13.32 -13.96
C ALA A 465 -35.85 12.93 -15.21
N ASP A 466 -35.95 13.72 -16.30
CA ASP A 466 -35.19 13.51 -17.52
C ASP A 466 -33.68 13.70 -17.27
N TYR A 467 -33.29 14.74 -16.51
CA TYR A 467 -31.91 14.96 -16.08
C TYR A 467 -31.40 13.80 -15.18
N LYS A 468 -32.20 13.40 -14.19
CA LYS A 468 -31.89 12.31 -13.27
C LYS A 468 -31.76 10.97 -14.00
N LEU A 469 -32.64 10.66 -14.95
CA LEU A 469 -32.58 9.43 -15.75
C LEU A 469 -31.41 9.43 -16.76
N ALA A 470 -30.97 10.60 -17.24
CA ALA A 470 -29.82 10.71 -18.13
C ALA A 470 -28.48 10.48 -17.40
N ARG A 471 -28.36 10.92 -16.14
CA ARG A 471 -27.11 10.84 -15.36
C ARG A 471 -27.05 9.70 -14.35
N TYR A 472 -28.20 9.18 -13.96
CA TYR A 472 -28.31 7.94 -13.19
C TYR A 472 -28.60 6.84 -14.21
N SER A 473 -27.61 6.01 -14.56
CA SER A 473 -27.93 4.83 -15.36
C SER A 473 -28.94 4.00 -14.57
N SER A 474 -30.14 3.81 -15.11
CA SER A 474 -31.20 3.04 -14.42
C SER A 474 -30.81 1.58 -14.15
N VAL A 475 -29.69 1.14 -14.73
CA VAL A 475 -29.04 -0.14 -14.47
C VAL A 475 -28.13 0.00 -13.25
N SER A 476 -28.71 -0.15 -12.06
CA SER A 476 -27.94 -0.64 -10.91
C SER A 476 -27.36 -1.98 -11.34
N TYR A 477 -26.03 -2.15 -11.29
CA TYR A 477 -25.50 -3.48 -11.48
C TYR A 477 -25.95 -4.35 -10.31
N ASP A 478 -26.26 -5.60 -10.63
CA ASP A 478 -26.61 -6.59 -9.62
C ASP A 478 -25.37 -6.90 -8.77
N PRO A 479 -25.38 -6.64 -7.44
CA PRO A 479 -24.19 -6.85 -6.61
C PRO A 479 -23.70 -8.30 -6.63
N TRP A 480 -24.56 -9.28 -6.90
CA TRP A 480 -24.16 -10.70 -6.99
C TRP A 480 -23.24 -10.99 -8.20
N LEU A 481 -23.25 -10.13 -9.22
CA LEU A 481 -22.46 -10.33 -10.44
C LEU A 481 -20.97 -10.03 -10.24
N PHE A 482 -20.64 -9.22 -9.22
CA PHE A 482 -19.27 -8.82 -8.92
C PHE A 482 -18.82 -9.38 -7.57
N SER A 483 -17.57 -9.86 -7.49
CA SER A 483 -16.98 -10.17 -6.19
C SER A 483 -16.88 -8.91 -5.32
N PRO A 484 -16.99 -9.01 -3.99
CA PRO A 484 -16.88 -7.85 -3.08
C PRO A 484 -15.60 -7.04 -3.30
N LYS A 485 -14.51 -7.71 -3.69
CA LYS A 485 -13.23 -7.06 -4.01
C LYS A 485 -13.33 -6.17 -5.26
N LEU A 486 -13.98 -6.65 -6.32
CA LEU A 486 -14.18 -5.87 -7.55
C LEU A 486 -15.15 -4.71 -7.33
N GLN A 487 -16.15 -4.89 -6.47
CA GLN A 487 -17.04 -3.79 -6.07
C GLN A 487 -16.26 -2.69 -5.35
N ALA A 488 -15.43 -3.05 -4.36
CA ALA A 488 -14.60 -2.09 -3.65
C ALA A 488 -13.61 -1.37 -4.59
N GLU A 489 -13.00 -2.08 -5.53
CA GLU A 489 -12.10 -1.50 -6.53
C GLU A 489 -12.83 -0.54 -7.48
N LEU A 490 -14.04 -0.89 -7.92
CA LEU A 490 -14.88 -0.02 -8.74
C LEU A 490 -15.31 1.23 -7.97
N SER A 491 -15.71 1.09 -6.71
CA SER A 491 -16.09 2.22 -5.85
C SER A 491 -14.92 3.18 -5.60
N VAL A 492 -13.70 2.66 -5.40
CA VAL A 492 -12.49 3.50 -5.35
C VAL A 492 -12.28 4.20 -6.69
N TRP A 493 -12.35 3.49 -7.82
CA TRP A 493 -12.16 4.12 -9.13
C TRP A 493 -13.17 5.24 -9.41
N GLN A 494 -14.43 5.07 -8.99
CA GLN A 494 -15.50 6.06 -9.16
C GLN A 494 -15.32 7.29 -8.25
N ASN A 495 -15.04 7.08 -6.96
CA ASN A 495 -15.19 8.13 -5.94
C ASN A 495 -13.87 8.62 -5.33
N ARG A 496 -12.72 8.03 -5.69
CA ARG A 496 -11.41 8.39 -5.11
C ARG A 496 -11.07 9.87 -5.24
N HIS A 497 -11.29 10.46 -6.43
CA HIS A 497 -10.97 11.86 -6.70
C HIS A 497 -11.76 12.85 -5.84
N LEU A 498 -12.94 12.46 -5.33
CA LEU A 498 -13.80 13.27 -4.48
C LEU A 498 -13.27 13.34 -3.04
N LEU A 499 -12.62 12.26 -2.57
CA LEU A 499 -12.15 12.12 -1.20
C LEU A 499 -10.67 12.43 -1.03
N GLU A 500 -9.83 12.12 -2.01
CA GLU A 500 -8.38 12.31 -1.87
C GLU A 500 -7.94 13.77 -1.72
N GLN A 501 -8.76 14.73 -2.16
CA GLN A 501 -8.46 16.15 -1.98
C GLN A 501 -8.55 16.59 -0.51
N HIS A 502 -9.14 15.76 0.35
CA HIS A 502 -9.41 16.08 1.74
C HIS A 502 -8.38 15.42 2.68
N PRO A 503 -7.73 16.15 3.60
CA PRO A 503 -6.56 15.68 4.35
C PRO A 503 -6.74 14.35 5.11
N VAL A 504 -7.83 14.19 5.89
CA VAL A 504 -8.06 12.96 6.66
C VAL A 504 -8.31 11.74 5.75
N PHE A 505 -8.94 11.94 4.60
CA PHE A 505 -9.25 10.86 3.66
C PHE A 505 -8.02 10.50 2.81
N GLU A 506 -7.16 11.47 2.47
CA GLU A 506 -5.84 11.23 1.91
C GLU A 506 -4.98 10.37 2.84
N LEU A 507 -4.91 10.74 4.13
CA LEU A 507 -4.25 9.97 5.18
C LEU A 507 -4.84 8.55 5.30
N THR A 508 -6.17 8.42 5.22
CA THR A 508 -6.83 7.11 5.25
C THR A 508 -6.50 6.27 4.01
N SER A 509 -6.40 6.89 2.83
CA SER A 509 -6.08 6.19 1.58
C SER A 509 -4.67 5.59 1.59
N THR A 510 -3.73 6.26 2.25
CA THR A 510 -2.33 5.86 2.34
C THR A 510 -2.10 4.82 3.43
N VAL A 511 -2.68 5.01 4.63
CA VAL A 511 -2.47 4.13 5.78
C VAL A 511 -3.44 2.94 5.79
N PHE A 512 -4.71 3.16 5.45
CA PHE A 512 -5.80 2.18 5.55
C PHE A 512 -6.60 2.02 4.24
N PRO A 513 -5.98 1.53 3.14
CA PRO A 513 -6.63 1.49 1.82
C PRO A 513 -7.92 0.65 1.75
N LYS A 514 -8.04 -0.37 2.61
CA LYS A 514 -9.28 -1.17 2.71
C LYS A 514 -10.42 -0.38 3.33
N VAL A 515 -10.14 0.40 4.37
CA VAL A 515 -11.13 1.25 5.04
C VAL A 515 -11.54 2.37 4.09
N PHE A 516 -10.58 2.98 3.39
CA PHE A 516 -10.83 3.98 2.35
C PHE A 516 -11.77 3.46 1.25
N ALA A 517 -11.57 2.23 0.78
CA ALA A 517 -12.44 1.62 -0.23
C ALA A 517 -13.89 1.44 0.26
N GLU A 518 -14.08 1.07 1.52
CA GLU A 518 -15.41 0.99 2.14
C GLU A 518 -16.05 2.38 2.32
N ILE A 519 -15.27 3.42 2.67
CA ILE A 519 -15.77 4.80 2.70
C ILE A 519 -16.24 5.23 1.30
N CYS A 520 -15.44 4.96 0.25
CA CYS A 520 -15.82 5.24 -1.14
C CYS A 520 -17.12 4.52 -1.56
N ARG A 521 -17.39 3.33 -1.00
CA ARG A 521 -18.59 2.53 -1.28
C ARG A 521 -19.86 3.09 -0.63
N VAL A 522 -19.73 3.71 0.54
CA VAL A 522 -20.89 4.15 1.34
C VAL A 522 -21.38 5.55 0.98
N ILE A 523 -20.54 6.37 0.34
CA ILE A 523 -20.90 7.71 -0.15
C ILE A 523 -22.09 7.64 -1.11
N GLN A 524 -23.03 8.58 -0.91
CA GLN A 524 -24.26 8.64 -1.70
C GLN A 524 -24.26 9.85 -2.64
N LYS A 525 -24.68 9.63 -3.88
CA LYS A 525 -24.83 10.68 -4.90
C LYS A 525 -26.25 11.26 -4.86
N ASN A 526 -26.36 12.55 -4.60
CA ASN A 526 -27.60 13.33 -4.63
C ASN A 526 -27.60 14.31 -5.81
N LEU A 527 -28.77 14.54 -6.39
CA LEU A 527 -28.97 15.46 -7.52
C LEU A 527 -29.92 16.57 -7.08
N TYR A 528 -29.54 17.80 -7.39
CA TYR A 528 -30.30 19.00 -7.04
C TYR A 528 -30.82 19.70 -8.29
N HIS A 529 -32.01 20.27 -8.20
CA HIS A 529 -32.60 21.10 -9.24
C HIS A 529 -32.01 22.52 -9.21
N GLU A 530 -32.12 23.24 -10.33
CA GLU A 530 -31.82 24.67 -10.38
C GLU A 530 -32.62 25.46 -9.33
N ALA A 531 -31.92 26.40 -8.67
CA ALA A 531 -32.37 27.23 -7.56
C ALA A 531 -32.74 26.48 -6.27
N GLU A 532 -32.47 25.17 -6.18
CA GLU A 532 -32.66 24.39 -4.96
C GLU A 532 -31.50 24.61 -3.98
N ALA A 533 -31.83 24.84 -2.71
CA ALA A 533 -30.82 24.92 -1.66
C ALA A 533 -30.35 23.50 -1.29
N VAL A 534 -29.05 23.24 -1.39
CA VAL A 534 -28.43 22.00 -0.90
C VAL A 534 -28.55 21.95 0.62
N PHE A 535 -28.22 23.06 1.27
CA PHE A 535 -28.48 23.34 2.68
C PHE A 535 -28.66 24.84 2.87
N SER A 536 -29.31 25.25 3.96
CA SER A 536 -29.61 26.65 4.26
C SER A 536 -28.96 27.08 5.57
N SER A 537 -28.52 28.33 5.65
CA SER A 537 -27.98 28.89 6.88
C SER A 537 -29.02 28.77 8.02
N GLY A 538 -28.57 28.31 9.19
CA GLY A 538 -29.42 28.05 10.35
C GLY A 538 -30.12 26.69 10.36
N SER A 539 -30.00 25.86 9.32
CA SER A 539 -30.44 24.45 9.39
C SER A 539 -29.38 23.59 10.07
N LEU A 540 -29.78 22.47 10.68
CA LEU A 540 -28.86 21.49 11.25
C LEU A 540 -28.00 20.84 10.16
N ALA A 541 -26.71 20.71 10.42
CA ALA A 541 -25.75 20.01 9.58
C ALA A 541 -25.70 18.53 9.97
N GLU A 542 -26.18 17.65 9.10
CA GLU A 542 -26.32 16.20 9.36
C GLU A 542 -25.22 15.34 8.69
N CYS A 543 -24.59 15.87 7.66
CA CYS A 543 -23.62 15.15 6.85
C CYS A 543 -22.60 16.10 6.20
N LEU A 544 -21.48 15.52 5.77
CA LEU A 544 -20.50 16.18 4.90
C LEU A 544 -21.06 16.23 3.47
N TYR A 545 -20.99 17.40 2.84
CA TYR A 545 -21.38 17.62 1.44
C TYR A 545 -20.15 17.84 0.56
N ILE A 546 -20.10 17.17 -0.59
CA ILE A 546 -19.00 17.27 -1.56
C ILE A 546 -19.58 17.60 -2.93
N THR A 547 -19.28 18.79 -3.42
CA THR A 547 -19.70 19.23 -4.77
C THR A 547 -18.85 18.55 -5.84
N ASN A 548 -19.40 18.33 -7.04
CA ASN A 548 -18.67 17.69 -8.14
C ASN A 548 -18.95 18.34 -9.50
N ASP A 549 -20.19 18.23 -9.98
CA ASP A 549 -20.58 18.72 -11.32
C ASP A 549 -21.82 19.58 -11.21
N GLY A 550 -21.83 20.71 -11.93
CA GLY A 550 -22.85 21.76 -11.84
C GLY A 550 -22.32 23.09 -11.31
N SER A 551 -23.16 24.11 -11.39
CA SER A 551 -22.89 25.47 -10.96
C SER A 551 -23.56 25.74 -9.62
N PHE A 552 -22.82 26.28 -8.66
CA PHE A 552 -23.27 26.54 -7.30
C PHE A 552 -23.06 27.98 -6.89
N ALA A 553 -23.91 28.47 -5.98
CA ALA A 553 -23.79 29.75 -5.31
C ALA A 553 -23.76 29.55 -3.79
N VAL A 554 -22.74 30.08 -3.13
CA VAL A 554 -22.63 30.13 -1.66
C VAL A 554 -22.96 31.53 -1.19
N VAL A 555 -23.88 31.61 -0.22
CA VAL A 555 -24.28 32.86 0.43
C VAL A 555 -23.84 32.80 1.88
N GLY A 556 -22.84 33.63 2.23
CA GLY A 556 -22.34 33.77 3.60
C GLY A 556 -23.21 34.67 4.48
N HIS A 557 -22.82 34.84 5.74
CA HIS A 557 -23.55 35.67 6.71
C HIS A 557 -23.50 37.18 6.38
N SER A 558 -22.43 37.63 5.70
CA SER A 558 -22.25 39.00 5.20
C SER A 558 -23.14 39.32 3.97
N GLY A 559 -23.79 38.31 3.39
CA GLY A 559 -24.52 38.45 2.13
C GLY A 559 -23.64 38.36 0.87
N ASP A 560 -22.33 38.11 1.03
CA ASP A 560 -21.44 37.89 -0.10
C ASP A 560 -21.79 36.59 -0.82
N LEU A 561 -21.84 36.69 -2.15
CA LEU A 561 -22.34 35.63 -3.03
C LEU A 561 -21.22 35.14 -3.94
N HIS A 562 -20.76 33.93 -3.69
CA HIS A 562 -19.66 33.30 -4.42
C HIS A 562 -20.18 32.22 -5.36
N TYR A 563 -19.86 32.35 -6.65
CA TYR A 563 -20.20 31.36 -7.67
C TYR A 563 -18.99 30.47 -7.98
N PHE A 564 -19.24 29.17 -8.15
CA PHE A 564 -18.25 28.22 -8.67
C PHE A 564 -18.92 27.16 -9.53
N GLU A 565 -18.17 26.55 -10.44
CA GLU A 565 -18.69 25.62 -11.44
C GLU A 565 -17.74 24.43 -11.60
N ASN A 566 -18.29 23.21 -11.52
CA ASN A 566 -17.55 21.94 -11.74
C ASN A 566 -16.28 21.80 -10.87
N GLU A 567 -16.31 22.37 -9.66
CA GLU A 567 -15.23 22.26 -8.68
C GLU A 567 -15.63 21.32 -7.55
N VAL A 568 -14.65 20.53 -7.09
CA VAL A 568 -14.81 19.68 -5.91
C VAL A 568 -14.51 20.51 -4.67
N ARG A 569 -15.56 20.81 -3.89
CA ARG A 569 -15.47 21.49 -2.60
C ARG A 569 -16.22 20.73 -1.51
N HIS A 570 -15.63 20.67 -0.33
CA HIS A 570 -16.15 20.02 0.88
C HIS A 570 -16.80 21.06 1.78
N PHE A 571 -17.97 20.73 2.33
CA PHE A 571 -18.71 21.62 3.23
C PHE A 571 -19.25 20.84 4.43
N ALA A 572 -19.22 21.49 5.60
CA ALA A 572 -19.80 20.98 6.85
C ALA A 572 -19.16 19.66 7.32
N GLU A 573 -17.84 19.54 7.20
CA GLU A 573 -17.08 18.40 7.73
C GLU A 573 -17.36 18.19 9.23
N VAL A 574 -17.55 19.28 9.97
CA VAL A 574 -17.86 19.29 11.41
C VAL A 574 -19.09 18.42 11.75
N ALA A 575 -20.05 18.26 10.83
CA ALA A 575 -21.24 17.42 11.00
C ALA A 575 -20.91 15.93 11.13
N LEU A 576 -19.75 15.49 10.63
CA LEU A 576 -19.28 14.12 10.83
C LEU A 576 -18.89 13.84 12.29
N TYR A 577 -18.55 14.88 13.05
CA TYR A 577 -17.90 14.76 14.36
C TYR A 577 -18.75 15.26 15.51
N ALA A 578 -19.43 16.39 15.34
CA ALA A 578 -20.24 17.04 16.35
C ALA A 578 -21.72 16.65 16.26
N ASP A 579 -22.43 16.69 17.38
CA ASP A 579 -23.84 16.21 17.46
C ASP A 579 -24.85 17.24 16.92
N THR A 580 -24.61 18.52 17.21
CA THR A 580 -25.51 19.61 16.83
C THR A 580 -24.71 20.82 16.36
N VAL A 581 -24.58 20.98 15.03
CA VAL A 581 -23.99 22.18 14.41
C VAL A 581 -24.97 22.72 13.39
N MET A 582 -25.08 24.04 13.30
CA MET A 582 -25.91 24.69 12.30
C MET A 582 -25.03 25.12 11.12
N HIS A 583 -25.60 25.15 9.92
CA HIS A 583 -24.90 25.69 8.76
C HIS A 583 -24.74 27.22 8.89
N ASP A 584 -23.51 27.70 8.71
CA ASP A 584 -23.18 29.14 8.77
C ASP A 584 -23.44 29.85 7.42
N CYS A 585 -23.53 29.10 6.34
CA CYS A 585 -23.82 29.61 4.99
C CYS A 585 -24.96 28.82 4.31
N THR A 586 -25.48 29.37 3.22
CA THR A 586 -26.45 28.70 2.34
C THR A 586 -25.77 28.30 1.04
N LEU A 587 -25.80 27.02 0.69
CA LEU A 587 -25.34 26.52 -0.60
C LEU A 587 -26.54 26.27 -1.51
N ARG A 588 -26.58 26.89 -2.68
CA ARG A 588 -27.66 26.75 -3.66
C ARG A 588 -27.14 26.26 -5.01
N ALA A 589 -27.81 25.29 -5.59
CA ALA A 589 -27.55 24.86 -6.96
C ALA A 589 -28.15 25.90 -7.94
N THR A 590 -27.34 26.42 -8.85
CA THR A 590 -27.76 27.39 -9.88
C THR A 590 -28.00 26.73 -11.24
N SER A 591 -27.45 25.54 -11.43
CA SER A 591 -27.84 24.61 -12.50
C SER A 591 -28.38 23.33 -11.86
N PHE A 592 -28.75 22.34 -12.68
CA PHE A 592 -28.78 20.97 -12.18
C PHE A 592 -27.38 20.58 -11.71
N ALA A 593 -27.29 19.99 -10.51
CA ALA A 593 -26.01 19.79 -9.87
C ALA A 593 -25.91 18.45 -9.13
N GLU A 594 -24.69 17.95 -9.00
CA GLU A 594 -24.35 16.70 -8.33
C GLU A 594 -23.57 16.97 -7.05
N VAL A 595 -24.08 16.43 -5.94
CA VAL A 595 -23.46 16.55 -4.63
C VAL A 595 -23.42 15.19 -3.98
N PHE A 596 -22.26 14.83 -3.44
CA PHE A 596 -22.06 13.59 -2.71
C PHE A 596 -22.15 13.85 -1.21
N THR A 597 -22.79 12.94 -0.48
CA THR A 597 -22.98 13.08 0.97
C THR A 597 -22.43 11.90 1.75
N LEU A 598 -21.79 12.19 2.89
CA LEU A 598 -21.33 11.21 3.87
C LEU A 598 -21.86 11.57 5.26
N SER A 599 -22.62 10.68 5.89
CA SER A 599 -23.15 10.88 7.24
C SER A 599 -22.30 10.23 8.33
N THR A 600 -22.44 10.68 9.57
CA THR A 600 -21.76 10.11 10.75
C THR A 600 -22.07 8.62 10.94
N ASN A 601 -23.33 8.21 10.76
CA ASN A 601 -23.74 6.80 10.85
C ASN A 601 -22.99 5.90 9.86
N GLN A 602 -22.86 6.38 8.63
CA GLN A 602 -22.16 5.70 7.56
C GLN A 602 -20.66 5.57 7.87
N LEU A 603 -20.03 6.67 8.29
CA LEU A 603 -18.62 6.68 8.65
C LEU A 603 -18.33 5.73 9.82
N VAL A 604 -19.13 5.80 10.89
CA VAL A 604 -18.98 4.95 12.07
C VAL A 604 -19.18 3.47 11.70
N SER A 605 -20.13 3.12 10.83
CA SER A 605 -20.35 1.73 10.41
C SER A 605 -19.12 1.10 9.74
N VAL A 606 -18.31 1.91 9.05
CA VAL A 606 -17.06 1.49 8.43
C VAL A 606 -15.93 1.41 9.46
N LEU A 607 -15.81 2.42 10.33
CA LEU A 607 -14.75 2.51 11.34
C LEU A 607 -14.91 1.49 12.49
N MET A 608 -16.11 1.00 12.77
CA MET A 608 -16.36 -0.02 13.81
C MET A 608 -15.53 -1.30 13.61
N ASN A 609 -15.23 -1.66 12.36
CA ASN A 609 -14.44 -2.84 12.03
C ASN A 609 -12.92 -2.59 12.00
N ALA A 610 -12.48 -1.36 12.26
CA ALA A 610 -11.08 -0.93 12.18
C ALA A 610 -10.71 0.00 13.36
N PRO A 611 -10.47 -0.53 14.57
CA PRO A 611 -10.30 0.27 15.79
C PRO A 611 -9.11 1.25 15.74
N ILE A 612 -8.06 0.94 14.98
CA ILE A 612 -6.90 1.82 14.80
C ILE A 612 -7.25 3.02 13.92
N CYS A 613 -7.93 2.77 12.79
CA CYS A 613 -8.43 3.83 11.92
C CYS A 613 -9.46 4.68 12.67
N ALA A 614 -10.31 4.05 13.49
CA ALA A 614 -11.24 4.78 14.36
C ALA A 614 -10.51 5.74 15.31
N SER A 615 -9.45 5.29 15.99
CA SER A 615 -8.65 6.17 16.87
C SER A 615 -8.05 7.34 16.10
N MET A 616 -7.50 7.10 14.90
CA MET A 616 -6.97 8.16 14.03
C MET A 616 -8.02 9.22 13.70
N PHE A 617 -9.23 8.80 13.31
CA PHE A 617 -10.34 9.70 13.03
C PHE A 617 -10.83 10.44 14.28
N ILE A 618 -10.82 9.80 15.45
CA ILE A 618 -11.23 10.43 16.71
C ILE A 618 -10.23 11.49 17.16
N ASP A 619 -8.92 11.21 17.07
CA ASP A 619 -7.87 12.17 17.43
C ASP A 619 -7.91 13.37 16.48
N TYR A 620 -8.04 13.10 15.17
CA TYR A 620 -8.28 14.13 14.16
C TYR A 620 -9.54 14.97 14.48
N ALA A 621 -10.66 14.32 14.78
CA ALA A 621 -11.93 15.00 15.06
C ALA A 621 -11.84 15.94 16.28
N LYS A 622 -11.17 15.53 17.35
CA LYS A 622 -10.96 16.37 18.54
C LYS A 622 -10.15 17.63 18.21
N ASP A 623 -9.05 17.45 17.48
CA ASP A 623 -8.19 18.57 17.10
C ASP A 623 -8.92 19.49 16.10
N TYR A 624 -9.61 18.94 15.10
CA TYR A 624 -10.44 19.70 14.16
C TYR A 624 -11.52 20.53 14.87
N MET A 625 -12.29 19.93 15.79
CA MET A 625 -13.35 20.63 16.52
C MET A 625 -12.81 21.77 17.39
N SER A 626 -11.62 21.59 17.99
CA SER A 626 -10.97 22.64 18.76
C SER A 626 -10.61 23.84 17.89
N GLN A 627 -10.03 23.59 16.71
CA GLN A 627 -9.64 24.65 15.76
C GLN A 627 -10.87 25.31 15.13
N TYR A 628 -11.89 24.53 14.80
CA TYR A 628 -13.16 25.01 14.27
C TYR A 628 -13.83 25.98 15.25
N SER A 629 -13.88 25.63 16.55
CA SER A 629 -14.45 26.52 17.58
C SER A 629 -13.70 27.85 17.72
N LEU A 630 -12.37 27.85 17.51
CA LEU A 630 -11.56 29.07 17.52
C LEU A 630 -11.79 29.91 16.25
N SER A 631 -11.83 29.27 15.08
CA SER A 631 -12.00 29.95 13.80
C SER A 631 -13.37 30.62 13.67
N MET A 632 -14.43 30.03 14.24
CA MET A 632 -15.79 30.57 14.17
C MET A 632 -16.04 31.80 15.05
N THR A 633 -15.07 32.20 15.87
CA THR A 633 -15.14 33.47 16.63
C THR A 633 -14.70 34.69 15.81
N GLN A 634 -14.16 34.49 14.60
CA GLN A 634 -13.67 35.58 13.75
C GLN A 634 -14.75 36.01 12.73
N PRO A 635 -15.18 37.29 12.72
CA PRO A 635 -16.37 37.72 11.97
C PRO A 635 -16.21 37.87 10.45
N ASP A 636 -14.99 37.83 9.89
CA ASP A 636 -14.70 38.22 8.48
C ASP A 636 -14.03 37.12 7.62
N ARG A 637 -14.09 35.85 8.02
CA ARG A 637 -13.37 34.76 7.30
C ARG A 637 -14.28 33.98 6.34
N ASP A 638 -13.79 33.71 5.13
CA ASP A 638 -14.46 32.81 4.18
C ASP A 638 -14.53 31.39 4.76
N VAL A 639 -15.75 30.92 5.01
CA VAL A 639 -16.08 29.63 5.65
C VAL A 639 -15.37 28.46 4.95
N VAL A 640 -15.27 28.48 3.62
CA VAL A 640 -14.68 27.38 2.84
C VAL A 640 -13.18 27.29 3.08
N SER A 641 -12.50 28.44 3.10
CA SER A 641 -11.07 28.50 3.41
C SER A 641 -10.78 28.11 4.86
N ALA A 642 -11.65 28.51 5.79
CA ALA A 642 -11.50 28.25 7.21
C ALA A 642 -11.66 26.75 7.55
N GLU A 643 -12.66 26.06 6.99
CA GLU A 643 -12.83 24.61 7.16
C GLU A 643 -11.62 23.84 6.61
N LYS A 644 -11.14 24.23 5.42
CA LYS A 644 -9.95 23.62 4.81
C LYS A 644 -8.70 23.80 5.66
N ASP A 645 -8.46 25.00 6.18
CA ASP A 645 -7.33 25.29 7.08
C ASP A 645 -7.40 24.42 8.35
N CYS A 646 -8.59 24.31 8.95
CA CYS A 646 -8.81 23.43 10.12
C CYS A 646 -8.54 21.97 9.79
N ALA A 647 -8.97 21.49 8.62
CA ALA A 647 -8.72 20.12 8.18
C ALA A 647 -7.23 19.81 8.02
N VAL A 648 -6.47 20.74 7.43
CA VAL A 648 -5.01 20.59 7.25
C VAL A 648 -4.30 20.57 8.60
N LEU A 649 -4.59 21.55 9.47
CA LEU A 649 -3.97 21.65 10.79
C LEU A 649 -4.32 20.46 11.69
N ALA A 650 -5.54 19.95 11.64
CA ALA A 650 -5.94 18.74 12.37
C ALA A 650 -5.28 17.46 11.82
N ALA A 651 -5.05 17.38 10.50
CA ALA A 651 -4.31 16.28 9.89
C ALA A 651 -2.82 16.31 10.27
N GLU A 652 -2.18 17.48 10.27
CA GLU A 652 -0.78 17.65 10.65
C GLU A 652 -0.54 17.37 12.15
N ALA A 653 -1.52 17.67 13.00
CA ALA A 653 -1.48 17.32 14.43
C ALA A 653 -1.69 15.82 14.71
N ASN A 654 -2.13 15.05 13.71
CA ASN A 654 -2.44 13.64 13.91
C ASN A 654 -1.18 12.80 14.18
N PRO A 655 -1.13 11.97 15.24
CA PRO A 655 0.04 11.16 15.57
C PRO A 655 0.51 10.25 14.42
N ILE A 656 -0.42 9.67 13.66
CA ILE A 656 -0.09 8.78 12.54
C ILE A 656 0.54 9.57 11.38
N TYR A 657 0.05 10.77 11.12
CA TYR A 657 0.61 11.66 10.09
C TYR A 657 2.06 12.05 10.42
N LEU A 658 2.30 12.44 11.67
CA LEU A 658 3.63 12.78 12.17
C LEU A 658 4.60 11.59 12.10
N GLU A 659 4.13 10.38 12.41
CA GLU A 659 4.94 9.16 12.27
C GLU A 659 5.29 8.83 10.81
N MET A 660 4.39 9.08 9.85
CA MET A 660 4.67 8.86 8.44
C MET A 660 5.67 9.86 7.86
N GLN A 661 5.66 11.10 8.34
CA GLN A 661 6.51 12.17 7.82
C GLN A 661 7.74 12.44 8.71
N LEU A 662 8.05 11.54 9.64
CA LEU A 662 9.14 11.67 10.61
C LEU A 662 10.53 11.76 9.97
N HIS A 663 10.69 11.25 8.74
CA HIS A 663 11.92 11.42 7.94
C HIS A 663 12.03 12.80 7.28
N THR A 664 10.90 13.43 6.99
CA THR A 664 10.82 14.77 6.37
C THR A 664 10.95 15.86 7.43
N HIS A 665 10.38 15.64 8.61
CA HIS A 665 10.55 16.51 9.78
C HIS A 665 11.83 16.16 10.53
N LYS A 666 12.90 16.90 10.24
CA LYS A 666 14.19 16.78 10.94
C LYS A 666 14.07 17.32 12.37
N LEU A 667 13.39 16.60 13.25
CA LEU A 667 13.04 17.06 14.60
C LEU A 667 14.30 17.44 15.41
N LEU A 668 15.39 16.69 15.33
CA LEU A 668 16.68 17.08 15.94
C LEU A 668 17.28 18.37 15.33
N LYS A 669 17.03 18.69 14.05
CA LYS A 669 17.51 19.95 13.43
C LYS A 669 16.64 21.14 13.79
N ASN A 670 15.36 20.91 14.06
CA ASN A 670 14.41 21.96 14.38
C ASN A 670 14.32 22.21 15.90
N LEU A 671 14.80 21.28 16.71
CA LEU A 671 14.89 21.44 18.16
C LEU A 671 16.06 22.38 18.50
N ASP A 672 15.71 23.58 18.95
CA ASP A 672 16.67 24.60 19.36
C ASP A 672 16.38 25.00 20.81
N LEU A 673 17.00 24.29 21.76
CA LEU A 673 16.85 24.64 23.16
C LEU A 673 17.47 26.02 23.44
N VAL A 674 18.42 26.50 22.63
CA VAL A 674 19.01 27.85 22.78
C VAL A 674 17.98 28.96 22.52
N ARG A 675 16.99 28.75 21.64
CA ARG A 675 15.88 29.71 21.52
C ARG A 675 14.94 29.69 22.71
N VAL A 676 14.72 28.50 23.29
CA VAL A 676 14.00 28.38 24.56
C VAL A 676 14.77 29.12 25.67
N ILE A 677 16.11 29.13 25.60
CA ILE A 677 16.98 29.89 26.50
C ILE A 677 16.64 31.38 26.52
N ASP A 678 16.54 32.00 25.35
CA ASP A 678 16.32 33.44 25.23
C ASP A 678 14.91 33.89 25.63
N SER A 679 13.93 32.98 25.54
CA SER A 679 12.53 33.27 25.91
C SER A 679 12.23 33.13 27.41
N ALA A 680 13.02 32.32 28.14
CA ALA A 680 12.82 32.01 29.54
C ALA A 680 13.81 32.78 30.43
N GLN A 681 13.35 33.92 30.97
CA GLN A 681 13.97 34.78 32.01
C GLN A 681 15.51 34.60 32.21
N PRO A 682 16.36 35.40 31.55
CA PRO A 682 17.82 35.25 31.57
C PRO A 682 18.47 35.49 32.95
N GLU A 683 17.78 36.18 33.89
CA GLU A 683 18.37 36.66 35.15
C GLU A 683 18.48 35.59 36.27
N ALA A 684 17.97 34.37 36.09
CA ALA A 684 17.93 33.32 37.12
C ALA A 684 18.88 32.12 36.88
N ARG A 685 19.72 32.16 35.84
CA ARG A 685 20.55 31.01 35.42
C ARG A 685 21.88 30.94 36.17
N ARG A 686 22.36 29.71 36.36
CA ARG A 686 23.67 29.40 36.94
C ARG A 686 24.49 28.57 35.97
N SER A 687 25.81 28.68 36.05
CA SER A 687 26.69 27.81 35.27
C SER A 687 26.76 26.40 35.88
N PRO A 688 27.08 25.36 35.09
CA PRO A 688 27.38 24.04 35.64
C PRO A 688 28.48 24.05 36.71
N ALA A 689 29.45 24.98 36.62
CA ALA A 689 30.49 25.18 37.63
C ALA A 689 29.89 25.66 38.96
N ASP A 690 28.99 26.65 38.93
CA ASP A 690 28.31 27.16 40.13
C ASP A 690 27.47 26.07 40.83
N PHE A 691 26.87 25.17 40.05
CA PHE A 691 26.14 24.02 40.60
C PHE A 691 27.08 23.05 41.31
N VAL A 692 28.24 22.75 40.71
CA VAL A 692 29.23 21.87 41.34
C VAL A 692 29.80 22.50 42.61
N ASP A 693 30.08 23.81 42.60
CA ASP A 693 30.54 24.54 43.78
C ASP A 693 29.48 24.53 44.88
N TYR A 694 28.21 24.67 44.53
CA TYR A 694 27.10 24.48 45.45
C TYR A 694 27.08 23.06 46.04
N VAL A 695 27.26 22.02 45.22
CA VAL A 695 27.29 20.61 45.69
C VAL A 695 28.46 20.35 46.64
N LEU A 696 29.65 20.90 46.35
CA LEU A 696 30.83 20.80 47.20
C LEU A 696 30.73 21.64 48.48
N GLY A 697 29.86 22.66 48.49
CA GLY A 697 29.56 23.50 49.65
C GLY A 697 28.62 22.85 50.68
N HIS A 698 28.43 23.55 51.80
CA HIS A 698 27.59 23.11 52.94
C HIS A 698 26.15 23.66 52.90
N GLU A 699 25.67 24.16 51.75
CA GLU A 699 24.31 24.71 51.62
C GLU A 699 23.21 23.60 51.70
N PRO A 700 22.00 23.90 52.19
CA PRO A 700 20.95 22.90 52.45
C PRO A 700 20.46 22.20 51.18
N ILE A 701 20.44 20.86 51.20
CA ILE A 701 20.17 20.01 50.01
C ILE A 701 18.76 20.17 49.43
N GLU A 702 17.82 20.77 50.17
CA GLU A 702 16.43 21.01 49.76
C GLU A 702 16.31 21.86 48.48
N SER A 703 17.27 22.77 48.24
CA SER A 703 17.28 23.61 47.04
C SER A 703 18.03 23.00 45.85
N LEU A 704 18.58 21.78 46.00
CA LEU A 704 19.43 21.13 44.99
C LEU A 704 18.73 20.97 43.62
N LEU A 705 17.48 20.50 43.59
CA LEU A 705 16.74 20.31 42.33
C LEU A 705 16.48 21.65 41.63
N SER A 706 16.15 22.70 42.38
CA SER A 706 15.94 24.03 41.81
C SER A 706 17.22 24.60 41.19
N ASN A 707 18.38 24.34 41.81
CA ASN A 707 19.68 24.72 41.26
C ASN A 707 20.09 23.83 40.08
N LEU A 708 19.72 22.54 40.07
CA LEU A 708 19.94 21.63 38.95
C LEU A 708 19.23 22.15 37.69
N TYR A 709 17.93 22.46 37.79
CA TYR A 709 17.14 22.96 36.65
C TYR A 709 17.66 24.29 36.10
N ARG A 710 18.20 25.15 36.97
CA ARG A 710 18.82 26.43 36.57
C ARG A 710 20.18 26.29 35.90
N SER A 711 20.84 25.13 36.07
CA SER A 711 22.21 24.88 35.59
C SER A 711 22.27 23.90 34.43
N TYR A 712 21.29 23.00 34.31
CA TYR A 712 21.16 22.00 33.26
C TYR A 712 19.78 22.09 32.61
N ILE A 713 19.69 22.78 31.47
CA ILE A 713 18.40 23.05 30.82
C ILE A 713 17.72 21.79 30.28
N GLU A 714 18.51 20.77 29.96
CA GLU A 714 18.03 19.47 29.49
C GLU A 714 17.13 18.78 30.54
N SER A 715 17.30 19.16 31.81
CA SER A 715 16.53 18.66 32.97
C SER A 715 15.36 19.55 33.38
N ASP A 716 15.04 20.62 32.64
CA ASP A 716 13.96 21.54 33.01
C ASP A 716 12.59 20.81 33.13
N PRO A 717 11.82 21.04 34.22
CA PRO A 717 10.58 20.31 34.49
C PRO A 717 9.38 20.73 33.63
N SER A 718 9.55 21.70 32.71
CA SER A 718 8.52 22.16 31.78
C SER A 718 8.95 22.01 30.32
N HIS A 719 10.21 22.30 30.01
CA HIS A 719 10.75 22.37 28.64
C HIS A 719 11.96 21.45 28.40
N GLY A 720 12.38 20.66 29.40
CA GLY A 720 13.55 19.78 29.29
C GLY A 720 13.35 18.59 28.34
N LEU A 721 14.45 18.03 27.87
CA LEU A 721 14.47 16.98 26.83
C LEU A 721 13.70 15.73 27.25
N HIS A 722 13.80 15.35 28.51
CA HIS A 722 13.10 14.17 29.02
C HIS A 722 11.58 14.33 28.97
N ILE A 723 11.08 15.55 29.12
CA ILE A 723 9.66 15.85 29.03
C ILE A 723 9.22 15.91 27.57
N LEU A 724 10.04 16.48 26.70
CA LEU A 724 9.77 16.59 25.27
C LEU A 724 9.70 15.23 24.56
N PHE A 725 10.52 14.26 24.97
CA PHE A 725 10.64 12.96 24.29
C PHE A 725 9.91 11.79 24.97
N GLU A 726 9.30 11.98 26.14
CA GLU A 726 8.63 10.91 26.87
C GLU A 726 7.24 10.60 26.26
N GLU A 727 7.20 9.53 25.45
CA GLU A 727 6.02 8.97 24.78
C GLU A 727 5.05 8.32 25.80
N SER A 728 4.25 9.10 26.54
CA SER A 728 2.90 8.76 27.04
C SER A 728 2.42 9.70 28.14
N HIS A 729 1.12 10.00 28.13
CA HIS A 729 0.43 10.61 29.26
C HIS A 729 0.46 9.66 30.47
N GLY A 730 1.31 9.95 31.45
CA GLY A 730 1.09 9.48 32.82
C GLY A 730 2.31 9.05 33.63
N HIS A 731 3.50 8.84 33.06
CA HIS A 731 4.67 8.39 33.82
C HIS A 731 5.88 9.28 33.53
N ARG A 732 6.26 10.17 34.48
CA ARG A 732 7.49 11.00 34.45
C ARG A 732 8.75 10.17 34.78
N GLY A 733 8.86 8.96 34.24
CA GLY A 733 9.85 7.98 34.66
C GLY A 733 11.28 8.35 34.24
N GLY A 734 11.46 8.97 33.08
CA GLY A 734 12.77 9.46 32.61
C GLY A 734 13.32 10.56 33.49
N GLN A 735 12.54 11.62 33.67
CA GLN A 735 12.89 12.79 34.48
C GLN A 735 13.17 12.41 35.95
N GLN A 736 12.32 11.58 36.57
CA GLN A 736 12.52 11.14 37.97
C GLN A 736 13.81 10.35 38.19
N ARG A 737 14.31 9.63 37.17
CA ARG A 737 15.59 8.91 37.24
C ARG A 737 16.79 9.84 37.17
N VAL A 738 16.72 10.90 36.37
CA VAL A 738 17.75 11.96 36.31
C VAL A 738 17.84 12.70 37.63
N GLU A 739 16.69 13.14 38.16
CA GLU A 739 16.59 13.80 39.46
C GLU A 739 17.19 12.92 40.57
N SER A 740 16.79 11.64 40.61
CA SER A 740 17.30 10.66 41.58
C SER A 740 18.81 10.47 41.46
N SER A 741 19.34 10.31 40.25
CA SER A 741 20.78 10.12 40.02
C SER A 741 21.59 11.31 40.52
N CYS A 742 21.14 12.53 40.20
CA CYS A 742 21.84 13.77 40.58
C CYS A 742 21.75 14.01 42.10
N VAL A 743 20.57 13.83 42.70
CA VAL A 743 20.37 13.97 44.15
C VAL A 743 21.21 12.95 44.91
N SER A 744 21.21 11.69 44.49
CA SER A 744 21.99 10.64 45.13
C SER A 744 23.49 10.90 45.05
N LEU A 745 24.01 11.35 43.90
CA LEU A 745 25.42 11.67 43.77
C LEU A 745 25.81 12.86 44.65
N ALA A 746 24.99 13.92 44.67
CA ALA A 746 25.23 15.09 45.51
C ALA A 746 25.20 14.74 47.01
N ALA A 747 24.24 13.93 47.46
CA ALA A 747 24.17 13.45 48.83
C ALA A 747 25.39 12.59 49.21
N LEU A 748 25.87 11.75 48.29
CA LEU A 748 27.06 10.93 48.48
C LEU A 748 28.31 11.82 48.64
N VAL A 749 28.49 12.82 47.77
CA VAL A 749 29.62 13.78 47.83
C VAL A 749 29.62 14.58 49.13
N ARG A 750 28.45 14.95 49.65
CA ARG A 750 28.31 15.69 50.92
C ARG A 750 28.42 14.82 52.17
N GLY A 751 28.44 13.50 52.04
CA GLY A 751 28.40 12.60 53.19
C GLY A 751 27.04 12.54 53.91
N ASP A 752 25.95 12.94 53.24
CA ASP A 752 24.60 12.98 53.81
C ASP A 752 23.84 11.66 53.58
N LEU A 753 23.92 10.76 54.56
CA LEU A 753 23.23 9.47 54.53
C LEU A 753 21.70 9.61 54.55
N GLU A 754 21.17 10.61 55.26
CA GLU A 754 19.72 10.79 55.40
C GLU A 754 19.11 11.21 54.06
N ALA A 755 19.71 12.19 53.37
CA ALA A 755 19.26 12.58 52.04
C ALA A 755 19.45 11.46 51.00
N TYR A 756 20.53 10.67 51.11
CA TYR A 756 20.78 9.56 50.20
C TYR A 756 19.76 8.42 50.37
N ALA A 757 19.45 8.04 51.60
CA ALA A 757 18.58 6.92 51.94
C ALA A 757 17.10 7.31 52.17
N HIS A 758 16.75 8.59 52.05
CA HIS A 758 15.39 9.13 52.27
C HIS A 758 14.24 8.31 51.63
N PRO A 759 14.32 7.83 50.37
CA PRO A 759 13.21 7.09 49.75
C PRO A 759 13.22 5.58 50.07
N GLN A 760 14.14 5.10 50.91
CA GLN A 760 14.26 3.69 51.28
C GLN A 760 13.35 3.35 52.47
N ARG A 761 12.78 2.14 52.46
CA ARG A 761 12.01 1.62 53.59
C ARG A 761 12.96 1.12 54.69
N ASP A 762 12.54 1.19 55.95
CA ASP A 762 13.39 0.85 57.10
C ASP A 762 13.90 -0.61 57.09
N ASP A 763 13.12 -1.54 56.54
CA ASP A 763 13.44 -2.97 56.42
C ASP A 763 14.62 -3.26 55.47
N CYS A 764 14.77 -2.44 54.43
CA CYS A 764 15.79 -2.57 53.39
C CYS A 764 16.77 -1.39 53.34
N ARG A 765 16.77 -0.51 54.34
CA ARG A 765 17.66 0.65 54.41
C ARG A 765 19.15 0.25 54.44
N ILE A 766 19.98 0.96 53.69
CA ILE A 766 21.43 0.75 53.62
C ILE A 766 22.06 0.76 55.02
N THR A 767 23.04 -0.12 55.26
CA THR A 767 23.70 -0.21 56.58
C THR A 767 24.83 0.81 56.71
N SER A 768 25.22 1.12 57.95
CA SER A 768 26.36 2.02 58.23
C SER A 768 27.67 1.52 57.59
N ASP A 769 27.91 0.20 57.61
CA ASP A 769 29.07 -0.42 56.96
C ASP A 769 29.02 -0.26 55.42
N GLN A 770 27.87 -0.50 54.80
CA GLN A 770 27.68 -0.29 53.36
C GLN A 770 27.87 1.18 52.97
N TRP A 771 27.42 2.11 53.81
CA TRP A 771 27.64 3.54 53.61
C TRP A 771 29.12 3.92 53.70
N GLN A 772 29.86 3.40 54.69
CA GLN A 772 31.31 3.61 54.81
C GLN A 772 32.06 3.05 53.59
N GLN A 773 31.64 1.90 53.05
CA GLN A 773 32.20 1.34 51.82
C GLN A 773 31.92 2.24 50.60
N LEU A 774 30.70 2.77 50.45
CA LEU A 774 30.39 3.74 49.40
C LEU A 774 31.26 5.00 49.51
N GLN A 775 31.43 5.53 50.72
CA GLN A 775 32.30 6.69 50.98
C GLN A 775 33.78 6.39 50.68
N SER A 776 34.24 5.17 50.99
CA SER A 776 35.60 4.72 50.64
C SER A 776 35.83 4.69 49.12
N ILE A 777 34.86 4.17 48.37
CA ILE A 777 34.92 4.14 46.90
C ILE A 777 34.88 5.57 46.34
N LEU A 778 34.02 6.45 46.87
CA LEU A 778 33.98 7.86 46.49
C LEU A 778 35.34 8.56 46.74
N ASN A 779 35.96 8.34 47.90
CA ASN A 779 37.26 8.92 48.20
C ASN A 779 38.34 8.43 47.22
N TRP A 780 38.27 7.18 46.79
CA TRP A 780 39.18 6.62 45.78
C TRP A 780 39.00 7.23 44.38
N THR A 781 37.80 7.71 44.01
CA THR A 781 37.61 8.37 42.71
C THR A 781 38.30 9.74 42.64
N SER A 782 38.79 10.29 43.75
CA SER A 782 39.47 11.60 43.83
C SER A 782 38.64 12.69 43.13
N VAL A 783 37.45 12.93 43.68
CA VAL A 783 36.47 13.87 43.14
C VAL A 783 37.08 15.26 42.99
N ASP A 784 36.98 15.83 41.79
CA ASP A 784 37.35 17.21 41.50
C ASP A 784 36.19 17.93 40.76
N GLN A 785 36.33 19.24 40.56
CA GLN A 785 35.28 20.07 39.94
C GLN A 785 34.98 19.64 38.50
N ASP A 786 36.00 19.32 37.70
CA ASP A 786 35.85 18.93 36.29
C ASP A 786 35.17 17.57 36.14
N LYS A 787 35.52 16.59 36.98
CA LYS A 787 34.90 15.27 37.03
C LYS A 787 33.43 15.37 37.39
N LEU A 788 33.07 16.20 38.38
CA LEU A 788 31.67 16.41 38.76
C LEU A 788 30.87 17.09 37.65
N GLN A 789 31.42 18.11 36.98
CA GLN A 789 30.77 18.75 35.83
C GLN A 789 30.46 17.74 34.72
N ALA A 790 31.44 16.90 34.36
CA ALA A 790 31.26 15.86 33.34
C ALA A 790 30.20 14.82 33.77
N VAL A 791 30.26 14.34 35.01
CA VAL A 791 29.34 13.31 35.51
C VAL A 791 27.91 13.83 35.67
N PHE A 792 27.69 15.03 36.21
CA PHE A 792 26.34 15.57 36.32
C PHE A 792 25.71 15.78 34.93
N PHE A 793 26.47 16.29 33.95
CA PHE A 793 25.98 16.37 32.58
C PHE A 793 25.63 14.99 32.01
N LEU A 794 26.48 13.98 32.21
CA LEU A 794 26.19 12.60 31.80
C LEU A 794 24.90 12.07 32.43
N LEU A 795 24.68 12.27 33.73
CA LEU A 795 23.49 11.80 34.43
C LEU A 795 22.22 12.47 33.91
N VAL A 796 22.31 13.74 33.48
CA VAL A 796 21.21 14.45 32.83
C VAL A 796 21.00 13.93 31.41
N ALA A 797 22.02 13.94 30.55
CA ALA A 797 21.84 13.72 29.12
C ALA A 797 21.78 12.24 28.68
N HIS A 798 22.30 11.30 29.48
CA HIS A 798 22.47 9.88 29.08
C HIS A 798 21.19 9.22 28.55
N ALA A 799 20.04 9.53 29.15
CA ALA A 799 18.79 8.89 28.78
C ALA A 799 18.21 9.38 27.44
N ILE A 800 18.71 10.47 26.86
CA ILE A 800 18.19 11.04 25.60
C ILE A 800 18.30 10.03 24.46
N GLY A 801 19.44 9.32 24.36
CA GLY A 801 19.66 8.31 23.34
C GLY A 801 18.75 7.07 23.44
N LYS A 802 18.05 6.89 24.57
CA LYS A 802 17.11 5.78 24.78
C LYS A 802 15.73 6.05 24.17
N TYR A 803 15.38 7.31 23.89
CA TYR A 803 14.07 7.63 23.33
C TYR A 803 13.98 7.19 21.86
N ARG A 804 12.93 6.44 21.52
CA ARG A 804 12.72 5.93 20.15
C ARG A 804 12.58 7.05 19.13
N ALA A 805 11.93 8.15 19.49
CA ALA A 805 11.82 9.34 18.65
C ALA A 805 13.19 9.91 18.24
N VAL A 806 14.20 9.80 19.11
CA VAL A 806 15.58 10.24 18.86
C VAL A 806 16.32 9.19 18.04
N SER A 807 16.33 7.92 18.49
CA SER A 807 17.12 6.86 17.84
C SER A 807 16.70 6.58 16.39
N ARG A 808 15.43 6.80 16.04
CA ARG A 808 14.91 6.66 14.66
C ARG A 808 15.42 7.72 13.67
N GLN A 809 15.80 8.89 14.18
CA GLN A 809 16.34 9.98 13.36
C GLN A 809 17.85 9.86 13.12
N LEU A 810 18.50 8.94 13.84
CA LEU A 810 19.94 8.71 13.79
C LEU A 810 20.29 7.49 12.93
N GLY A 811 21.52 7.43 12.44
CA GLY A 811 22.00 6.31 11.62
C GLY A 811 22.01 4.97 12.37
N PRO A 812 22.03 3.83 11.66
CA PRO A 812 22.01 2.49 12.26
C PRO A 812 23.20 2.21 13.19
N GLU A 813 24.31 2.92 13.01
CA GLU A 813 25.52 2.84 13.85
C GLU A 813 25.39 3.61 15.18
N CYS A 814 24.40 4.51 15.28
CA CYS A 814 24.15 5.35 16.45
C CYS A 814 22.97 4.85 17.30
N GLN A 815 22.60 3.58 17.20
CA GLN A 815 21.42 3.05 17.91
C GLN A 815 21.65 2.73 19.39
N LYS A 816 22.91 2.61 19.83
CA LYS A 816 23.21 2.52 21.27
C LYS A 816 23.02 3.90 21.92
N PRO A 817 22.44 4.00 23.13
CA PRO A 817 22.14 5.30 23.76
C PRO A 817 23.34 6.24 23.89
N GLU A 818 24.49 5.70 24.26
CA GLU A 818 25.73 6.44 24.46
C GLU A 818 26.30 6.93 23.12
N ALA A 819 26.22 6.09 22.07
CA ALA A 819 26.62 6.45 20.71
C ALA A 819 25.67 7.49 20.09
N ALA A 820 24.37 7.41 20.40
CA ALA A 820 23.39 8.42 20.00
C ALA A 820 23.73 9.78 20.62
N LEU A 821 24.07 9.82 21.91
CA LEU A 821 24.44 11.06 22.59
C LEU A 821 25.74 11.64 22.05
N LEU A 822 26.76 10.82 21.76
CA LEU A 822 27.99 11.26 21.08
C LEU A 822 27.67 11.91 19.73
N HIS A 823 26.81 11.29 18.92
CA HIS A 823 26.39 11.86 17.65
C HIS A 823 25.62 13.17 17.79
N ILE A 824 24.77 13.29 18.83
CA ILE A 824 24.05 14.53 19.14
C ILE A 824 25.03 15.65 19.52
N LEU A 825 26.04 15.34 20.35
CA LEU A 825 27.08 16.30 20.74
C LEU A 825 27.88 16.83 19.54
N ASP A 826 28.11 16.00 18.52
CA ASP A 826 28.91 16.38 17.35
C ASP A 826 28.12 17.12 16.27
N PHE A 827 26.87 16.73 16.03
CA PHE A 827 26.08 17.22 14.89
C PHE A 827 24.89 18.12 15.27
N PHE A 828 24.48 18.12 16.54
CA PHE A 828 23.29 18.82 17.03
C PHE A 828 23.54 19.53 18.37
N PRO A 829 24.54 20.43 18.47
CA PRO A 829 24.91 21.08 19.73
C PRO A 829 23.75 21.87 20.38
N ASN A 830 22.82 22.38 19.58
CA ASN A 830 21.65 23.13 20.06
C ASN A 830 20.62 22.26 20.80
N VAL A 831 20.72 20.93 20.68
CA VAL A 831 19.86 19.96 21.40
C VAL A 831 20.38 19.73 22.82
N VAL A 832 21.68 19.91 23.09
CA VAL A 832 22.30 19.71 24.41
C VAL A 832 23.24 20.88 24.73
N PRO A 833 22.71 22.12 24.81
CA PRO A 833 23.53 23.32 24.85
C PRO A 833 24.42 23.41 26.11
N THR A 834 24.07 22.73 27.21
CA THR A 834 24.87 22.75 28.45
C THR A 834 26.26 22.14 28.25
N ALA A 835 26.43 21.22 27.28
CA ALA A 835 27.72 20.61 26.98
C ALA A 835 28.80 21.65 26.59
N ALA A 836 28.40 22.71 25.88
CA ALA A 836 29.30 23.77 25.45
C ALA A 836 29.77 24.67 26.61
N CYS A 837 29.02 24.70 27.72
CA CYS A 837 29.32 25.50 28.91
C CYS A 837 30.27 24.79 29.90
N LEU A 838 30.59 23.52 29.68
CA LEU A 838 31.50 22.74 30.53
C LEU A 838 32.97 23.15 30.31
N SER A 839 33.83 22.91 31.31
CA SER A 839 35.28 23.12 31.16
C SER A 839 35.87 22.23 30.06
N ALA A 840 36.99 22.64 29.45
CA ALA A 840 37.63 21.85 28.39
C ALA A 840 38.04 20.44 28.86
N ARG A 841 38.47 20.31 30.12
CA ARG A 841 38.78 19.00 30.73
C ARG A 841 37.51 18.18 30.95
N ALA A 842 36.42 18.79 31.43
CA ALA A 842 35.14 18.10 31.60
C ALA A 842 34.55 17.61 30.26
N GLN A 843 34.67 18.38 29.17
CA GLN A 843 34.24 17.96 27.83
C GLN A 843 35.03 16.74 27.31
N PHE A 844 36.35 16.70 27.56
CA PHE A 844 37.19 15.55 27.20
C PHE A 844 36.80 14.30 28.00
N LEU A 845 36.68 14.43 29.33
CA LEU A 845 36.27 13.34 30.22
C LEU A 845 34.88 12.80 29.88
N LEU A 846 33.92 13.69 29.59
CA LEU A 846 32.58 13.34 29.13
C LEU A 846 32.62 12.41 27.90
N ARG A 847 33.38 12.79 26.87
CA ARG A 847 33.48 12.03 25.61
C ARG A 847 34.15 10.67 25.85
N ASP A 848 35.25 10.63 26.58
CA ASP A 848 35.95 9.38 26.91
C ASP A 848 35.06 8.41 27.70
N VAL A 849 34.25 8.92 28.64
CA VAL A 849 33.29 8.10 29.40
C VAL A 849 32.16 7.58 28.51
N LEU A 850 31.63 8.38 27.59
CA LEU A 850 30.61 7.92 26.64
C LEU A 850 31.14 6.83 25.72
N GLU A 851 32.35 7.02 25.17
CA GLU A 851 33.01 6.01 24.34
C GLU A 851 33.22 4.70 25.11
N LEU A 852 33.72 4.77 26.35
CA LEU A 852 33.90 3.61 27.20
C LEU A 852 32.57 2.92 27.53
N ALA A 853 31.50 3.69 27.79
CA ALA A 853 30.17 3.16 28.09
C ALA A 853 29.49 2.48 26.88
N THR A 854 29.88 2.80 25.63
CA THR A 854 29.43 2.03 24.45
C THR A 854 30.02 0.61 24.37
N LEU A 855 31.20 0.42 24.98
CA LEU A 855 31.97 -0.83 24.95
C LEU A 855 31.67 -1.73 26.15
N PHE A 856 31.45 -1.14 27.32
CA PHE A 856 31.25 -1.88 28.56
C PHE A 856 30.11 -1.29 29.39
N ASN A 857 29.14 -2.14 29.73
CA ASN A 857 28.04 -1.77 30.61
C ASN A 857 28.20 -2.45 31.99
N PHE A 858 28.36 -1.65 33.04
CA PHE A 858 28.54 -2.16 34.39
C PHE A 858 27.32 -2.94 34.92
N ALA A 859 26.10 -2.52 34.58
CA ALA A 859 24.89 -3.23 35.02
C ALA A 859 24.82 -4.64 34.41
N GLN A 860 25.29 -4.82 33.17
CA GLN A 860 25.43 -6.14 32.54
C GLN A 860 26.49 -6.99 33.24
N MET A 861 27.56 -6.39 33.78
CA MET A 861 28.54 -7.11 34.60
C MET A 861 27.94 -7.57 35.93
N LEU A 862 27.18 -6.71 36.61
CA LEU A 862 26.52 -7.08 37.88
C LEU A 862 25.62 -8.30 37.73
N GLN A 863 24.92 -8.39 36.59
CA GLN A 863 24.03 -9.49 36.23
C GLN A 863 24.77 -10.68 35.62
N ALA A 864 26.10 -10.61 35.47
CA ALA A 864 26.94 -11.61 34.81
C ALA A 864 26.50 -11.94 33.37
N GLU A 865 25.87 -10.96 32.70
CA GLU A 865 25.53 -11.00 31.29
C GLU A 865 26.78 -10.78 30.43
N ASN A 866 27.64 -9.83 30.83
CA ASN A 866 28.98 -9.67 30.29
C ASN A 866 29.81 -10.96 30.42
N VAL A 867 30.82 -11.11 29.57
CA VAL A 867 31.85 -12.15 29.69
C VAL A 867 33.20 -11.53 30.00
N PRO A 868 34.21 -12.32 30.44
CA PRO A 868 35.59 -11.84 30.62
C PRO A 868 36.14 -11.04 29.42
N GLY A 869 35.71 -11.37 28.19
CA GLY A 869 36.06 -10.62 26.98
C GLY A 869 35.59 -9.16 27.00
N ASN A 870 34.43 -8.85 27.58
CA ASN A 870 33.96 -7.46 27.73
C ASN A 870 34.80 -6.71 28.78
N VAL A 871 35.21 -7.38 29.86
CA VAL A 871 36.14 -6.81 30.85
C VAL A 871 37.51 -6.54 30.23
N LEU A 872 37.98 -7.43 29.34
CA LEU A 872 39.22 -7.21 28.58
C LEU A 872 39.10 -6.03 27.60
N GLN A 873 37.94 -5.83 26.98
CA GLN A 873 37.69 -4.67 26.12
C GLN A 873 37.76 -3.37 26.94
N LEU A 874 37.13 -3.34 28.12
CA LEU A 874 37.25 -2.22 29.07
C LEU A 874 38.72 -1.97 29.45
N GLN A 875 39.45 -3.01 29.86
CA GLN A 875 40.85 -2.91 30.28
C GLN A 875 41.75 -2.38 29.14
N LYS A 876 41.56 -2.88 27.91
CA LYS A 876 42.31 -2.41 26.73
C LYS A 876 41.98 -0.97 26.36
N HIS A 877 40.72 -0.57 26.46
CA HIS A 877 40.32 0.80 26.17
C HIS A 877 40.91 1.78 27.19
N LEU A 878 40.84 1.46 28.49
CA LEU A 878 41.49 2.23 29.54
C LEU A 878 42.99 2.36 29.27
N ALA A 879 43.68 1.25 29.01
CA ALA A 879 45.12 1.23 28.75
C ALA A 879 45.56 1.99 27.48
N SER A 880 44.63 2.31 26.57
CA SER A 880 44.93 3.08 25.35
C SER A 880 44.95 4.60 25.56
N ARG A 881 44.54 5.09 26.73
CA ARG A 881 44.49 6.51 27.08
C ARG A 881 45.70 6.93 27.89
N ASP A 882 46.04 8.22 27.83
CA ASP A 882 47.20 8.79 28.54
C ASP A 882 47.07 8.70 30.06
N HIS A 883 45.85 8.82 30.59
CA HIS A 883 45.55 8.78 32.02
C HIS A 883 44.49 7.70 32.34
N PRO A 884 44.83 6.40 32.30
CA PRO A 884 43.89 5.30 32.45
C PRO A 884 43.18 5.31 33.82
N GLN A 885 43.90 5.68 34.87
CA GLN A 885 43.38 5.75 36.23
C GLN A 885 42.36 6.89 36.37
N ASP A 886 42.62 8.05 35.78
CA ASP A 886 41.72 9.21 35.87
C ASP A 886 40.38 8.89 35.16
N LEU A 887 40.43 8.30 33.97
CA LEU A 887 39.24 7.87 33.24
C LEU A 887 38.44 6.80 34.00
N LEU A 888 39.11 5.80 34.59
CA LEU A 888 38.44 4.79 35.42
C LEU A 888 37.74 5.42 36.62
N GLN A 889 38.37 6.40 37.28
CA GLN A 889 37.77 7.11 38.41
C GLN A 889 36.53 7.91 38.00
N VAL A 890 36.54 8.60 36.85
CA VAL A 890 35.36 9.33 36.35
C VAL A 890 34.25 8.36 35.96
N TYR A 891 34.59 7.26 35.29
CA TYR A 891 33.62 6.22 34.95
C TYR A 891 32.98 5.61 36.21
N MET A 892 33.77 5.31 37.24
CA MET A 892 33.27 4.81 38.52
C MET A 892 32.34 5.81 39.22
N LEU A 893 32.66 7.11 39.16
CA LEU A 893 31.82 8.18 39.69
C LEU A 893 30.49 8.29 38.92
N TYR A 894 30.53 8.19 37.59
CA TYR A 894 29.33 8.11 36.74
C TYR A 894 28.46 6.90 37.07
N VAL A 895 29.06 5.71 37.18
CA VAL A 895 28.36 4.46 37.52
C VAL A 895 27.69 4.56 38.90
N LEU A 896 28.36 5.14 39.90
CA LEU A 896 27.80 5.38 41.23
C LEU A 896 26.53 6.25 41.18
N GLY A 897 26.59 7.39 40.46
CA GLY A 897 25.42 8.25 40.28
C GLY A 897 24.29 7.56 39.51
N PHE A 898 24.63 6.93 38.39
CA PHE A 898 23.68 6.28 37.49
C PHE A 898 22.91 5.14 38.16
N ILE A 899 23.61 4.23 38.85
CA ILE A 899 22.97 3.09 39.52
C ILE A 899 22.07 3.56 40.66
N SER A 900 22.50 4.58 41.41
CA SER A 900 21.73 5.13 42.53
C SER A 900 20.37 5.66 42.08
N GLY A 901 20.28 6.21 40.86
CA GLY A 901 19.05 6.76 40.30
C GLY A 901 18.17 5.82 39.49
N LEU A 902 18.52 4.53 39.33
CA LEU A 902 17.79 3.59 38.45
C LEU A 902 16.29 3.47 38.75
N ALA A 903 15.89 3.58 40.01
CA ALA A 903 14.51 3.40 40.47
C ALA A 903 13.71 4.72 40.62
N GLY A 904 14.33 5.87 40.33
CA GLY A 904 13.72 7.20 40.43
C GLY A 904 13.33 7.64 41.86
N GLY A 905 13.08 8.95 42.03
CA GLY A 905 12.69 9.58 43.30
C GLY A 905 13.72 10.58 43.84
N VAL A 906 13.47 11.15 45.02
CA VAL A 906 14.40 12.09 45.67
C VAL A 906 15.32 11.29 46.61
N GLY A 907 16.55 11.05 46.17
CA GLY A 907 17.49 10.12 46.81
C GLY A 907 17.52 8.74 46.13
N SER A 908 18.30 7.80 46.69
CA SER A 908 18.53 6.49 46.07
C SER A 908 17.54 5.45 46.58
N ARG A 909 16.53 5.13 45.76
CA ARG A 909 15.62 4.00 46.04
C ARG A 909 16.24 2.66 45.65
N PHE A 910 17.11 2.65 44.64
CA PHE A 910 17.72 1.42 44.11
C PHE A 910 18.85 0.89 45.00
N MET A 911 19.77 1.75 45.49
CA MET A 911 20.91 1.35 46.33
C MET A 911 20.50 1.14 47.79
N ASN A 912 19.57 0.22 47.99
CA ASN A 912 19.14 -0.28 49.29
C ASN A 912 20.07 -1.40 49.78
N ARG A 913 19.84 -1.92 50.99
CA ARG A 913 20.66 -2.97 51.64
C ARG A 913 20.98 -4.16 50.75
N ASN A 914 19.98 -4.62 49.99
CA ASN A 914 20.09 -5.83 49.20
C ASN A 914 20.91 -5.60 47.91
N ASN A 915 20.63 -4.49 47.21
CA ASN A 915 21.31 -4.16 45.96
C ASN A 915 22.70 -3.57 46.17
N ALA A 916 22.92 -2.87 47.29
CA ALA A 916 24.22 -2.30 47.65
C ALA A 916 25.28 -3.40 47.78
N ARG A 917 24.95 -4.57 48.37
CA ARG A 917 25.91 -5.67 48.57
C ARG A 917 26.54 -6.14 47.25
N GLY A 918 25.74 -6.36 46.21
CA GLY A 918 26.25 -6.78 44.90
C GLY A 918 26.95 -5.65 44.14
N THR A 919 26.42 -4.43 44.24
CA THR A 919 26.98 -3.26 43.56
C THR A 919 28.35 -2.88 44.13
N LEU A 920 28.49 -2.83 45.45
CA LEU A 920 29.75 -2.54 46.14
C LEU A 920 30.83 -3.55 45.78
N LEU A 921 30.48 -4.84 45.72
CA LEU A 921 31.37 -5.91 45.29
C LEU A 921 31.83 -5.75 43.84
N GLY A 922 30.91 -5.39 42.94
CA GLY A 922 31.24 -5.13 41.53
C GLY A 922 32.16 -3.91 41.38
N LEU A 923 31.96 -2.87 42.19
CA LEU A 923 32.79 -1.67 42.18
C LEU A 923 34.19 -1.95 42.76
N SER A 924 34.29 -2.65 43.89
CA SER A 924 35.58 -3.00 44.50
C SER A 924 36.41 -3.91 43.59
N THR A 925 35.78 -4.85 42.89
CA THR A 925 36.48 -5.71 41.91
C THR A 925 36.99 -4.91 40.71
N LEU A 926 36.25 -3.89 40.23
CA LEU A 926 36.72 -3.02 39.15
C LEU A 926 37.84 -2.06 39.53
N GLN A 927 38.01 -1.69 40.81
CA GLN A 927 39.13 -0.85 41.24
C GLN A 927 40.50 -1.49 40.91
N HIS A 928 40.55 -2.81 40.79
CA HIS A 928 41.77 -3.58 40.48
C HIS A 928 41.90 -3.96 39.00
N ILE A 929 41.07 -3.41 38.11
CA ILE A 929 41.06 -3.79 36.68
C ILE A 929 42.36 -3.46 35.95
N LEU A 930 43.09 -2.43 36.38
CA LEU A 930 44.38 -2.07 35.77
C LEU A 930 45.52 -2.97 36.27
N ASP A 931 45.37 -3.59 37.45
CA ASP A 931 46.42 -4.35 38.13
C ASP A 931 46.29 -5.87 37.94
N GLN A 932 45.12 -6.37 37.53
CA GLN A 932 44.80 -7.79 37.44
C GLN A 932 44.37 -8.22 36.02
N ASP A 933 44.50 -9.51 35.70
CA ASP A 933 43.99 -10.07 34.45
C ASP A 933 42.46 -10.00 34.40
N ALA A 934 41.89 -9.61 33.25
CA ALA A 934 40.45 -9.46 33.07
C ALA A 934 39.63 -10.72 33.42
N LYS A 935 40.19 -11.93 33.23
CA LYS A 935 39.50 -13.18 33.64
C LYS A 935 39.43 -13.30 35.14
N MET A 936 40.51 -12.94 35.84
CA MET A 936 40.56 -12.97 37.30
C MET A 936 39.56 -11.98 37.88
N VAL A 937 39.52 -10.75 37.36
CA VAL A 937 38.55 -9.73 37.81
C VAL A 937 37.11 -10.22 37.69
N TYR A 938 36.74 -10.74 36.51
CA TYR A 938 35.37 -11.22 36.27
C TYR A 938 35.01 -12.43 37.15
N TRP A 939 35.85 -13.46 37.19
CA TRP A 939 35.53 -14.68 37.92
C TRP A 939 35.65 -14.52 39.43
N SER A 940 36.49 -13.62 39.94
CA SER A 940 36.51 -13.24 41.35
C SER A 940 35.17 -12.63 41.76
N TYR A 941 34.61 -11.71 40.95
CA TYR A 941 33.27 -11.16 41.21
C TYR A 941 32.19 -12.26 41.27
N VAL A 942 32.14 -13.16 40.28
CA VAL A 942 31.15 -14.25 40.27
C VAL A 942 31.36 -15.21 41.45
N HIS A 943 32.60 -15.54 41.77
CA HIS A 943 32.94 -16.42 42.89
C HIS A 943 32.52 -15.82 44.23
N GLU A 944 32.83 -14.55 44.48
CA GLU A 944 32.41 -13.85 45.68
C GLU A 944 30.88 -13.77 45.76
N ARG A 945 30.18 -13.48 44.65
CA ARG A 945 28.70 -13.53 44.60
C ARG A 945 28.14 -14.90 45.01
N CYS A 946 28.78 -16.00 44.60
CA CYS A 946 28.43 -17.35 45.02
C CYS A 946 28.67 -17.57 46.52
N GLN A 947 29.82 -17.16 47.05
CA GLN A 947 30.12 -17.28 48.48
C GLN A 947 29.10 -16.55 49.36
N LEU A 948 28.61 -15.38 48.93
CA LEU A 948 27.57 -14.64 49.65
C LEU A 948 26.23 -15.41 49.79
N LEU A 949 26.03 -16.44 48.97
CA LEU A 949 24.88 -17.35 48.97
C LEU A 949 25.23 -18.75 49.53
N GLY A 950 26.42 -18.93 50.12
CA GLY A 950 26.86 -20.21 50.68
C GLY A 950 27.35 -21.23 49.63
N LEU A 951 27.68 -20.78 48.41
CA LEU A 951 28.07 -21.66 47.31
C LEU A 951 29.59 -21.70 47.11
N GLU A 952 30.16 -22.89 47.24
CA GLU A 952 31.56 -23.16 46.89
C GLU A 952 31.66 -23.72 45.47
N ALA A 953 32.18 -22.92 44.54
CA ALA A 953 32.40 -23.38 43.17
C ALA A 953 33.67 -24.25 43.07
N ARG A 954 33.52 -25.57 42.84
CA ARG A 954 34.63 -26.53 42.72
C ARG A 954 34.74 -27.13 41.32
N GLN A 955 33.64 -27.20 40.59
CA GLN A 955 33.52 -27.72 39.23
C GLN A 955 33.08 -26.63 38.23
N PRO A 956 33.31 -26.81 36.91
CA PRO A 956 32.84 -25.87 35.89
C PRO A 956 31.31 -25.68 35.89
N GLU A 957 30.55 -26.72 36.25
CA GLU A 957 29.09 -26.64 36.41
C GLU A 957 28.69 -25.69 37.55
N ASP A 958 29.45 -25.66 38.65
CA ASP A 958 29.20 -24.75 39.77
C ASP A 958 29.43 -23.28 39.37
N LEU A 959 30.43 -23.02 38.52
CA LEU A 959 30.68 -21.68 37.97
C LEU A 959 29.57 -21.25 36.99
N ALA A 960 29.08 -22.17 36.17
CA ALA A 960 27.95 -21.92 35.29
C ALA A 960 26.68 -21.61 36.08
N LEU A 961 26.42 -22.37 37.15
CA LEU A 961 25.31 -22.14 38.06
C LEU A 961 25.47 -20.80 38.78
N GLY A 962 26.67 -20.47 39.24
CA GLY A 962 26.99 -19.16 39.83
C GLY A 962 26.68 -17.98 38.91
N ARG A 963 26.99 -18.12 37.62
CA ARG A 963 26.64 -17.13 36.59
C ARG A 963 25.12 -17.06 36.38
N LEU A 964 24.43 -18.20 36.30
CA LEU A 964 22.96 -18.25 36.18
C LEU A 964 22.25 -17.60 37.38
N VAL A 965 22.78 -17.79 38.58
CA VAL A 965 22.29 -17.15 39.81
C VAL A 965 22.40 -15.63 39.74
N CYS A 966 23.49 -15.11 39.17
CA CYS A 966 23.66 -13.67 38.92
C CYS A 966 22.67 -13.16 37.86
N LEU A 967 22.50 -13.88 36.74
CA LEU A 967 21.53 -13.55 35.68
C LEU A 967 20.09 -13.52 36.22
N CYS A 968 19.77 -14.43 37.14
CA CYS A 968 18.49 -14.51 37.83
C CYS A 968 18.31 -13.49 38.97
N ARG A 969 19.32 -12.64 39.24
CA ARG A 969 19.33 -11.64 40.35
C ARG A 969 18.99 -12.24 41.72
N VAL A 970 19.45 -13.46 41.99
CA VAL A 970 19.15 -14.17 43.24
C VAL A 970 19.85 -13.49 44.43
N GLN A 971 19.09 -13.23 45.48
CA GLN A 971 19.56 -12.57 46.71
C GLN A 971 19.40 -13.44 47.96
N SER A 972 18.55 -14.48 47.92
CA SER A 972 18.27 -15.37 49.05
C SER A 972 18.64 -16.82 48.75
N GLU A 973 18.90 -17.60 49.79
CA GLU A 973 19.18 -19.05 49.68
C GLU A 973 17.94 -19.84 49.22
N ALA A 974 16.74 -19.38 49.57
CA ALA A 974 15.48 -19.98 49.12
C ALA A 974 15.33 -19.86 47.60
N ASP A 975 15.55 -18.68 47.03
CA ASP A 975 15.49 -18.46 45.57
C ASP A 975 16.54 -19.28 44.82
N TYR A 976 17.72 -19.44 45.42
CA TYR A 976 18.76 -20.31 44.87
C TYR A 976 18.30 -21.77 44.75
N SER A 977 17.62 -22.30 45.78
CA SER A 977 17.12 -23.69 45.75
C SER A 977 16.15 -23.95 44.58
N HIS A 978 15.34 -22.96 44.21
CA HIS A 978 14.44 -23.04 43.05
C HIS A 978 15.20 -23.09 41.72
N ILE A 979 16.28 -22.30 41.57
CA ILE A 979 17.14 -22.34 40.37
C ILE A 979 17.89 -23.66 40.28
N LEU A 980 18.43 -24.15 41.40
CA LEU A 980 19.12 -25.44 41.47
C LEU A 980 18.18 -26.60 41.09
N HIS A 981 16.94 -26.57 41.57
CA HIS A 981 15.94 -27.57 41.20
C HIS A 981 15.62 -27.53 39.70
N ALA A 982 15.42 -26.34 39.13
CA ALA A 982 15.20 -26.18 37.69
C ALA A 982 16.39 -26.67 36.85
N TRP A 983 17.62 -26.43 37.32
CA TRP A 983 18.84 -26.91 36.67
C TRP A 983 18.93 -28.44 36.65
N HIS A 984 18.67 -29.10 37.79
CA HIS A 984 18.73 -30.57 37.88
C HIS A 984 17.64 -31.30 37.10
N GLN A 985 16.55 -30.62 36.75
CA GLN A 985 15.51 -31.18 35.89
C GLN A 985 15.90 -31.24 34.41
N LEU A 986 16.98 -30.56 34.00
CA LEU A 986 17.51 -30.61 32.64
C LEU A 986 18.28 -31.92 32.40
N SER A 987 18.25 -32.40 31.16
CA SER A 987 19.04 -33.55 30.72
C SER A 987 20.55 -33.28 30.83
N HIS A 988 21.34 -34.35 30.82
CA HIS A 988 22.80 -34.22 30.86
C HIS A 988 23.35 -33.46 29.65
N GLU A 989 22.78 -33.67 28.46
CA GLU A 989 23.19 -32.97 27.22
C GLU A 989 22.89 -31.45 27.31
N GLU A 990 21.71 -31.07 27.81
CA GLU A 990 21.31 -29.67 28.02
C GLU A 990 22.21 -28.97 29.05
N ARG A 991 22.45 -29.60 30.20
CA ARG A 991 23.35 -29.04 31.24
C ARG A 991 24.78 -28.88 30.74
N TRP A 992 25.29 -29.83 29.96
CA TRP A 992 26.63 -29.72 29.37
C TRP A 992 26.71 -28.55 28.37
N MET A 993 25.71 -28.39 27.50
CA MET A 993 25.61 -27.28 26.54
C MET A 993 25.57 -25.92 27.25
N LEU A 994 24.73 -25.78 28.28
CA LEU A 994 24.61 -24.56 29.07
C LEU A 994 25.88 -24.27 29.88
N THR A 995 26.49 -25.28 30.49
CA THR A 995 27.76 -25.14 31.22
C THR A 995 28.86 -24.61 30.30
N LYS A 996 28.99 -25.20 29.11
CA LYS A 996 29.96 -24.74 28.10
C LYS A 996 29.69 -23.31 27.66
N HIS A 997 28.43 -22.92 27.50
CA HIS A 997 28.04 -21.56 27.16
C HIS A 997 28.39 -20.57 28.29
N PHE A 998 27.98 -20.83 29.53
CA PHE A 998 28.18 -19.91 30.65
C PHE A 998 29.64 -19.77 31.09
N VAL A 999 30.48 -20.79 30.89
CA VAL A 999 31.93 -20.73 31.19
C VAL A 999 32.74 -20.12 30.04
N SER A 1000 32.15 -19.95 28.85
CA SER A 1000 32.84 -19.32 27.70
C SER A 1000 33.28 -17.90 28.03
N ASN A 1001 34.52 -17.54 27.66
CA ASN A 1001 35.16 -16.32 28.19
C ASN A 1001 35.32 -15.20 27.17
N GLY A 1002 35.12 -15.43 25.87
CA GLY A 1002 35.26 -14.40 24.84
C GLY A 1002 36.70 -13.93 24.60
N ILE A 1003 37.69 -14.57 25.25
CA ILE A 1003 39.12 -14.25 25.13
C ILE A 1003 39.84 -15.41 24.46
N THR A 1004 39.71 -16.62 24.98
CA THR A 1004 40.30 -17.84 24.39
C THR A 1004 39.25 -18.66 23.65
N THR A 1005 38.02 -18.69 24.17
CA THR A 1005 36.88 -19.36 23.55
C THR A 1005 35.90 -18.33 23.00
N ASN A 1006 35.23 -18.65 21.88
CA ASN A 1006 34.17 -17.79 21.36
C ASN A 1006 33.00 -17.79 22.35
N ALA A 1007 32.55 -16.59 22.73
CA ALA A 1007 31.41 -16.41 23.63
C ALA A 1007 30.24 -15.75 22.90
N ILE A 1008 29.03 -16.23 23.21
CA ILE A 1008 27.78 -15.61 22.78
C ILE A 1008 27.24 -14.85 24.00
N VAL A 1009 27.01 -13.55 23.85
CA VAL A 1009 26.39 -12.70 24.88
C VAL A 1009 24.93 -12.52 24.49
N PHE A 1010 24.03 -13.10 25.28
CA PHE A 1010 22.59 -12.91 25.08
C PHE A 1010 22.14 -11.65 25.83
N GLU A 1011 22.03 -10.54 25.09
CA GLU A 1011 21.55 -9.28 25.66
C GLU A 1011 20.06 -9.38 26.00
N PHE A 1012 19.66 -8.83 27.14
CA PHE A 1012 18.32 -8.95 27.73
C PHE A 1012 17.98 -10.35 28.27
N LEU A 1013 18.95 -11.27 28.40
CA LEU A 1013 18.71 -12.56 29.04
C LEU A 1013 18.25 -12.44 30.51
N PRO A 1014 18.79 -11.54 31.34
CA PRO A 1014 18.27 -11.31 32.69
C PRO A 1014 16.81 -10.89 32.70
N LEU A 1015 16.38 -10.08 31.72
CA LEU A 1015 14.98 -9.68 31.58
C LEU A 1015 14.11 -10.87 31.16
N CYS A 1016 14.56 -11.73 30.25
CA CYS A 1016 13.86 -12.97 29.90
C CYS A 1016 13.64 -13.86 31.14
N LEU A 1017 14.67 -14.01 31.99
CA LEU A 1017 14.60 -14.79 33.23
C LEU A 1017 13.66 -14.16 34.26
N GLU A 1018 13.68 -12.84 34.39
CA GLU A 1018 12.77 -12.08 35.26
C GLU A 1018 11.30 -12.25 34.82
N GLN A 1019 11.02 -12.11 33.52
CA GLN A 1019 9.68 -12.29 32.97
C GLN A 1019 9.21 -13.75 33.09
N ALA A 1020 10.10 -14.73 32.92
CA ALA A 1020 9.77 -16.13 33.13
C ALA A 1020 9.35 -16.39 34.59
N LYS A 1021 10.03 -15.80 35.59
CA LYS A 1021 9.60 -15.93 37.00
C LYS A 1021 8.21 -15.32 37.26
N GLY A 1022 7.83 -14.28 36.51
CA GLY A 1022 6.53 -13.61 36.62
C GLY A 1022 5.40 -14.27 35.82
N ASN A 1023 5.71 -15.15 34.87
CA ASN A 1023 4.72 -15.79 34.00
C ASN A 1023 4.40 -17.23 34.46
N PRO A 1024 3.13 -17.58 34.76
CA PRO A 1024 2.76 -18.93 35.22
C PRO A 1024 2.96 -20.03 34.16
N PHE A 1025 3.06 -19.70 32.88
CA PHE A 1025 3.18 -20.64 31.76
C PHE A 1025 4.61 -20.85 31.26
N VAL A 1026 5.55 -20.00 31.68
CA VAL A 1026 6.97 -20.08 31.30
C VAL A 1026 7.80 -20.25 32.56
N THR A 1027 8.40 -21.42 32.76
CA THR A 1027 9.31 -21.65 33.89
C THR A 1027 10.76 -21.36 33.50
N VAL A 1028 11.62 -21.12 34.50
CA VAL A 1028 13.08 -21.00 34.29
C VAL A 1028 13.62 -22.21 33.54
N ARG A 1029 13.16 -23.43 33.88
CA ARG A 1029 13.52 -24.65 33.16
C ARG A 1029 13.18 -24.56 31.67
N THR A 1030 11.92 -24.25 31.34
CA THR A 1030 11.49 -24.19 29.93
C THR A 1030 12.23 -23.11 29.15
N LEU A 1031 12.60 -21.99 29.79
CA LEU A 1031 13.43 -20.97 29.17
C LEU A 1031 14.86 -21.48 28.91
N LEU A 1032 15.45 -22.24 29.84
CA LEU A 1032 16.76 -22.87 29.63
C LEU A 1032 16.74 -23.90 28.49
N GLU A 1033 15.66 -24.67 28.33
CA GLU A 1033 15.45 -25.57 27.19
C GLU A 1033 15.44 -24.80 25.85
N VAL A 1034 14.66 -23.72 25.78
CA VAL A 1034 14.62 -22.83 24.61
C VAL A 1034 15.99 -22.17 24.37
N LEU A 1035 16.73 -21.83 25.43
CA LEU A 1035 18.07 -21.26 25.32
C LEU A 1035 19.07 -22.25 24.72
N VAL A 1036 18.98 -23.55 25.05
CA VAL A 1036 19.81 -24.59 24.43
C VAL A 1036 19.55 -24.66 22.92
N GLU A 1037 18.28 -24.65 22.50
CA GLU A 1037 17.92 -24.61 21.08
C GLU A 1037 18.45 -23.33 20.41
N LEU A 1038 18.31 -22.17 21.07
CA LEU A 1038 18.79 -20.89 20.55
C LEU A 1038 20.32 -20.88 20.37
N ILE A 1039 21.07 -21.41 21.34
CA ILE A 1039 22.54 -21.54 21.26
C ILE A 1039 22.92 -22.33 20.00
N GLN A 1040 22.21 -23.42 19.70
CA GLN A 1040 22.47 -24.21 18.49
C GLN A 1040 22.16 -23.43 17.21
N VAL A 1041 21.01 -22.74 17.16
CA VAL A 1041 20.60 -21.90 16.02
C VAL A 1041 21.64 -20.81 15.75
N VAL A 1042 22.08 -20.10 16.78
CA VAL A 1042 23.08 -19.03 16.67
C VAL A 1042 24.44 -19.61 16.25
N GLN A 1043 24.88 -20.74 16.80
CA GLN A 1043 26.13 -21.38 16.38
C GLN A 1043 26.12 -21.80 14.90
N VAL A 1044 24.99 -22.28 14.38
CA VAL A 1044 24.83 -22.60 12.95
C VAL A 1044 24.87 -21.33 12.10
N ALA A 1045 24.21 -20.24 12.54
CA ALA A 1045 24.24 -18.95 11.85
C ALA A 1045 25.65 -18.34 11.83
N LEU A 1046 26.40 -18.46 12.92
CA LEU A 1046 27.80 -18.01 13.04
C LEU A 1046 28.73 -18.73 12.06
N ARG A 1047 28.52 -20.03 11.81
CA ARG A 1047 29.32 -20.76 10.81
C ARG A 1047 29.08 -20.28 9.37
N LYS A 1048 27.90 -19.71 9.09
CA LYS A 1048 27.49 -19.22 7.76
C LYS A 1048 27.80 -17.73 7.53
N SER A 1049 27.99 -16.94 8.57
CA SER A 1049 28.21 -15.49 8.49
C SER A 1049 29.69 -15.14 8.25
N ARG A 1050 29.94 -13.86 7.89
CA ARG A 1050 31.29 -13.30 7.71
C ARG A 1050 32.01 -13.00 9.02
N CYS A 1051 31.43 -13.28 10.19
CA CYS A 1051 31.97 -13.01 11.53
C CYS A 1051 33.21 -13.85 11.90
N ARG A 1052 33.96 -14.39 10.94
CA ARG A 1052 35.20 -15.15 11.15
C ARG A 1052 36.29 -14.21 11.69
N GLY A 1053 36.31 -13.99 13.00
CA GLY A 1053 37.33 -13.17 13.68
C GLY A 1053 36.88 -12.58 15.01
N HIS A 1054 35.58 -12.40 15.24
CA HIS A 1054 35.04 -11.85 16.49
C HIS A 1054 34.99 -12.95 17.58
N ARG A 1055 35.63 -12.69 18.72
CA ARG A 1055 35.65 -13.63 19.86
C ARG A 1055 34.44 -13.51 20.79
N THR A 1056 33.73 -12.39 20.72
CA THR A 1056 32.46 -12.15 21.42
C THR A 1056 31.43 -11.72 20.40
N VAL A 1057 30.24 -12.30 20.43
CA VAL A 1057 29.12 -11.94 19.55
C VAL A 1057 27.88 -11.70 20.41
N HIS A 1058 27.18 -10.60 20.17
CA HIS A 1058 25.97 -10.25 20.90
C HIS A 1058 24.72 -10.72 20.15
N VAL A 1059 23.73 -11.19 20.90
CA VAL A 1059 22.42 -11.59 20.39
C VAL A 1059 21.36 -10.89 21.22
N GLU A 1060 20.62 -9.96 20.61
CA GLU A 1060 19.58 -9.19 21.27
C GLU A 1060 18.31 -10.02 21.46
N LEU A 1061 17.83 -10.16 22.71
CA LEU A 1061 16.65 -10.95 23.09
C LEU A 1061 15.47 -10.08 23.58
N SER A 1062 15.43 -8.79 23.23
CA SER A 1062 14.38 -7.85 23.65
C SER A 1062 12.97 -8.34 23.25
N ASP A 1063 12.80 -8.83 22.01
CA ASP A 1063 11.56 -9.45 21.53
C ASP A 1063 11.17 -10.71 22.31
N LEU A 1064 12.14 -11.58 22.62
CA LEU A 1064 11.89 -12.80 23.39
C LEU A 1064 11.42 -12.48 24.81
N ALA A 1065 12.01 -11.47 25.45
CA ALA A 1065 11.57 -11.00 26.76
C ALA A 1065 10.12 -10.50 26.74
N ALA A 1066 9.76 -9.68 25.73
CA ALA A 1066 8.39 -9.20 25.55
C ALA A 1066 7.40 -10.34 25.28
N PHE A 1067 7.81 -11.36 24.53
CA PHE A 1067 6.98 -12.52 24.26
C PHE A 1067 6.78 -13.40 25.49
N ILE A 1068 7.82 -13.60 26.30
CA ILE A 1068 7.71 -14.32 27.59
C ILE A 1068 6.72 -13.62 28.50
N LEU A 1069 6.69 -12.29 28.55
CA LEU A 1069 5.73 -11.54 29.36
C LEU A 1069 4.27 -11.84 28.96
N MET A 1070 4.01 -12.09 27.67
CA MET A 1070 2.65 -12.14 27.14
C MET A 1070 2.13 -13.57 26.91
N VAL A 1071 2.99 -14.56 26.67
CA VAL A 1071 2.59 -15.91 26.24
C VAL A 1071 1.81 -16.66 27.32
N GLN A 1072 0.67 -17.24 26.95
CA GLN A 1072 -0.23 -17.93 27.89
C GLN A 1072 -0.20 -19.46 27.73
N ASN A 1073 0.82 -20.00 27.05
CA ASN A 1073 0.90 -21.43 26.72
C ASN A 1073 2.35 -21.92 26.62
N THR A 1074 2.69 -22.93 27.42
CA THR A 1074 4.04 -23.52 27.51
C THR A 1074 4.52 -24.14 26.20
N TYR A 1075 3.65 -24.83 25.45
CA TYR A 1075 4.02 -25.46 24.17
C TYR A 1075 4.40 -24.41 23.12
N ILE A 1076 3.62 -23.32 23.07
CA ILE A 1076 3.84 -22.21 22.12
C ILE A 1076 5.17 -21.54 22.43
N PHE A 1077 5.49 -21.37 23.71
CA PHE A 1077 6.80 -20.90 24.13
C PHE A 1077 7.94 -21.87 23.73
N GLN A 1078 7.82 -23.16 24.04
CA GLN A 1078 8.84 -24.17 23.69
C GLN A 1078 9.05 -24.39 22.18
N THR A 1079 8.14 -23.89 21.34
CA THR A 1079 8.26 -23.99 19.87
C THR A 1079 8.47 -22.64 19.19
N CYS A 1080 8.62 -21.55 19.95
CA CYS A 1080 8.69 -20.19 19.42
C CYS A 1080 9.86 -19.98 18.43
N LEU A 1081 10.99 -20.66 18.65
CA LEU A 1081 12.17 -20.51 17.79
C LEU A 1081 11.96 -21.04 16.38
N SER A 1082 11.08 -22.03 16.19
CA SER A 1082 10.76 -22.60 14.86
C SER A 1082 10.14 -21.57 13.90
N ARG A 1083 9.54 -20.51 14.46
CA ARG A 1083 8.92 -19.39 13.74
C ARG A 1083 9.59 -18.07 14.10
N SER A 1084 10.83 -18.11 14.55
CA SER A 1084 11.66 -16.93 14.78
C SER A 1084 12.61 -16.70 13.61
N LYS A 1085 13.11 -15.48 13.47
CA LYS A 1085 14.16 -15.13 12.50
C LYS A 1085 15.33 -14.53 13.24
N LEU A 1086 16.52 -15.04 12.98
CA LEU A 1086 17.76 -14.44 13.44
C LEU A 1086 18.27 -13.48 12.37
N ARG A 1087 18.15 -12.16 12.58
CA ARG A 1087 18.68 -11.15 11.66
C ARG A 1087 20.12 -10.82 11.98
N PHE A 1088 20.92 -10.65 10.92
CA PHE A 1088 22.33 -10.28 11.05
C PHE A 1088 22.48 -8.76 11.05
N ARG A 1089 23.20 -8.25 12.05
CA ARG A 1089 23.55 -6.84 12.24
C ARG A 1089 25.04 -6.75 12.56
N ASP A 1090 25.87 -6.81 11.52
CA ASP A 1090 27.33 -6.97 11.62
C ASP A 1090 27.98 -6.17 12.77
N PRO A 1091 28.63 -6.83 13.77
CA PRO A 1091 28.91 -8.27 13.92
C PRO A 1091 27.87 -9.09 14.72
N ASP A 1092 26.79 -8.47 15.19
CA ASP A 1092 25.80 -8.99 16.13
C ASP A 1092 24.55 -9.58 15.45
N PHE A 1093 23.66 -10.16 16.26
CA PHE A 1093 22.37 -10.69 15.81
C PHE A 1093 21.20 -10.14 16.62
N ILE A 1094 20.03 -10.08 15.99
CA ILE A 1094 18.76 -9.78 16.66
C ILE A 1094 17.85 -10.99 16.47
N LEU A 1095 17.28 -11.49 17.57
CA LEU A 1095 16.25 -12.53 17.52
C LEU A 1095 14.88 -11.87 17.35
N GLU A 1096 14.31 -11.96 16.15
CA GLU A 1096 12.97 -11.45 15.86
C GLU A 1096 11.93 -12.56 15.96
N LEU A 1097 10.89 -12.33 16.76
CA LEU A 1097 9.73 -13.22 16.79
C LEU A 1097 8.75 -12.82 15.69
N THR A 1098 8.42 -13.75 14.79
CA THR A 1098 7.56 -13.41 13.65
C THR A 1098 6.10 -13.21 14.05
N GLN A 1099 5.31 -12.62 13.16
CA GLN A 1099 3.86 -12.45 13.32
C GLN A 1099 3.13 -13.76 13.66
N GLU A 1100 3.65 -14.91 13.20
CA GLU A 1100 3.09 -16.22 13.52
C GLU A 1100 3.27 -16.63 14.99
N ASN A 1101 4.32 -16.16 15.65
CA ASN A 1101 4.47 -16.31 17.10
C ASN A 1101 3.51 -15.35 17.82
N TRP A 1102 3.54 -14.07 17.43
CA TRP A 1102 2.75 -13.03 18.07
C TRP A 1102 1.23 -13.20 17.95
N GLY A 1103 0.75 -13.87 16.90
CA GLY A 1103 -0.67 -14.20 16.73
C GLY A 1103 -1.18 -15.28 17.69
N ARG A 1104 -0.28 -16.05 18.31
CA ARG A 1104 -0.61 -17.23 19.11
C ARG A 1104 -0.40 -17.05 20.62
N VAL A 1105 0.05 -15.86 21.01
CA VAL A 1105 0.38 -15.52 22.41
C VAL A 1105 -0.80 -15.70 23.36
N GLY A 1106 -2.02 -15.38 22.90
CA GLY A 1106 -3.26 -15.52 23.68
C GLY A 1106 -3.99 -16.86 23.47
N GLU A 1107 -3.40 -17.84 22.78
CA GLU A 1107 -4.01 -19.17 22.66
C GLU A 1107 -4.00 -19.87 24.02
N PRO A 1108 -5.16 -20.23 24.59
CA PRO A 1108 -5.20 -20.98 25.84
C PRO A 1108 -4.65 -22.39 25.64
N GLN A 1109 -4.24 -23.02 26.74
CA GLN A 1109 -3.84 -24.43 26.73
C GLN A 1109 -5.05 -25.31 26.35
N SER A 1110 -4.96 -26.01 25.22
CA SER A 1110 -5.99 -26.92 24.69
C SER A 1110 -5.55 -28.38 24.75
N ASP A 1111 -6.50 -29.32 24.66
CA ASP A 1111 -6.22 -30.76 24.66
C ASP A 1111 -5.24 -31.17 23.55
N VAL A 1112 -5.33 -30.55 22.38
CA VAL A 1112 -4.42 -30.81 21.26
C VAL A 1112 -2.99 -30.37 21.60
N THR A 1113 -2.84 -29.21 22.26
CA THR A 1113 -1.52 -28.73 22.73
C THR A 1113 -0.99 -29.57 23.89
N ALA A 1114 -1.86 -30.08 24.75
CA ALA A 1114 -1.48 -31.00 25.82
C ALA A 1114 -0.97 -32.33 25.24
N ILE A 1115 -1.65 -32.89 24.24
CA ILE A 1115 -1.21 -34.09 23.51
C ILE A 1115 0.15 -33.84 22.83
N ALA A 1116 0.32 -32.70 22.16
CA ALA A 1116 1.59 -32.36 21.53
C ALA A 1116 2.74 -32.22 22.54
N ASN A 1117 2.48 -31.64 23.71
CA ASN A 1117 3.42 -31.59 24.84
C ASN A 1117 3.74 -33.00 25.35
N SER A 1118 2.74 -33.85 25.60
CA SER A 1118 2.95 -35.22 26.07
C SER A 1118 3.75 -36.06 25.06
N VAL A 1119 3.53 -35.87 23.76
CA VAL A 1119 4.34 -36.53 22.72
C VAL A 1119 5.80 -36.05 22.76
N ARG A 1120 6.02 -34.75 22.94
CA ARG A 1120 7.38 -34.19 23.08
C ARG A 1120 8.08 -34.73 24.34
N GLU A 1121 7.40 -34.79 25.47
CA GLU A 1121 7.91 -35.39 26.71
C GLU A 1121 8.23 -36.88 26.54
N LEU A 1122 7.35 -37.65 25.88
CA LEU A 1122 7.60 -39.06 25.59
C LEU A 1122 8.81 -39.28 24.67
N LEU A 1123 8.99 -38.42 23.66
CA LEU A 1123 10.17 -38.46 22.79
C LEU A 1123 11.46 -38.13 23.57
N GLN A 1124 11.41 -37.17 24.50
CA GLN A 1124 12.53 -36.86 25.39
C GLN A 1124 12.84 -38.04 26.32
N LEU A 1125 11.83 -38.66 26.93
CA LEU A 1125 11.97 -39.86 27.76
C LEU A 1125 12.57 -41.04 26.97
N GLN A 1126 12.17 -41.21 25.70
CA GLN A 1126 12.74 -42.23 24.83
C GLN A 1126 14.22 -41.95 24.50
N LYS A 1127 14.59 -40.68 24.31
CA LYS A 1127 15.99 -40.27 24.10
C LYS A 1127 16.86 -40.56 25.33
N VAL A 1128 16.37 -40.23 26.52
CA VAL A 1128 17.03 -40.54 27.81
C VAL A 1128 17.13 -42.06 28.04
N SER A 1129 16.09 -42.83 27.66
CA SER A 1129 16.14 -44.30 27.71
C SER A 1129 17.15 -44.90 26.72
N SER A 1130 17.37 -44.26 25.56
CA SER A 1130 18.37 -44.69 24.58
C SER A 1130 19.80 -44.37 25.02
N GLU A 1131 20.01 -43.27 25.74
CA GLU A 1131 21.32 -42.87 26.30
C GLU A 1131 21.73 -43.72 27.50
N THR A 1132 20.78 -44.06 28.38
CA THR A 1132 21.00 -45.01 29.48
C THR A 1132 21.25 -46.43 28.98
N ALA A 1133 20.63 -46.83 27.86
CA ALA A 1133 21.00 -48.04 27.14
C ALA A 1133 22.39 -47.93 26.47
N GLY A 1134 22.78 -46.77 25.92
CA GLY A 1134 24.11 -46.57 25.33
C GLY A 1134 25.25 -46.62 26.36
N GLN A 1135 25.04 -46.08 27.56
CA GLN A 1135 26.04 -46.09 28.63
C GLN A 1135 26.29 -47.49 29.22
N SER A 1136 25.29 -48.38 29.24
CA SER A 1136 25.50 -49.77 29.68
C SER A 1136 26.31 -50.61 28.69
N TRP A 1137 26.34 -50.23 27.40
CA TRP A 1137 27.15 -50.89 26.38
C TRP A 1137 28.61 -50.38 26.33
N THR A 1138 28.90 -49.18 26.81
CA THR A 1138 30.28 -48.65 26.88
C THR A 1138 31.05 -49.04 28.15
N SER A 1139 30.39 -49.59 29.18
CA SER A 1139 31.08 -50.15 30.37
C SER A 1139 31.49 -51.61 30.23
N GLN A 1140 31.34 -52.21 29.04
CA GLN A 1140 31.70 -53.61 28.74
C GLN A 1140 32.67 -53.79 27.56
N ASN A 1141 33.34 -52.72 27.09
CA ASN A 1141 34.44 -52.83 26.10
C ASN A 1141 35.65 -51.99 26.51
#